data_AF-C1HCD5-F1
#
_entry.id   AF-C1HCD5-F1
#
_cell.length_a   1.000
_cell.length_b   1.000
_cell.length_c   1.000
_cell.angle_alpha   90.00
_cell.angle_beta   90.00
_cell.angle_gamma   90.00
#
_symmetry.space_group_name_H-M   'P 1'
#
loop_
_entity.id
_entity.type
_entity.pdbx_description
1 polymer ?
#
loop_
_entity_poly.entity_id
_entity_poly.type
_entity_poly.pdbx_seq_one_letter_code
_entity_poly.pdbx_strand_id
1 'polypeptide(L)'
;MAARLSSSHTGDGNGRSGNWVGNGHTAGVSLDDIPKSSNFTSKLPPDPAFETPESSHNAPREALGPRLVKGALFTYVRPETTDQPELLSVSPRALRDLGLKEGEEKSAQFRDIVSGNKIFWTLENGGIYPWAQCYGGWQFGSWAGQLGDGRAISLFESTNPVTKIRYEVQIKGAGRTPYSRFADGKAVLRSSIREYIVSEALNALGIPTTRALSLVLLPNSKVIRERLEPGAIVTRFAESWIRIGTFDLLRSRGDRNLTRKLATYVAEDVLPGWESLPAALSLPAAHGQDPPSVDTPLRGVPKDAIQGGEGVEENRFTRLYREIVRRNAKTVAAWQAYGFMNGVLNTDNTSIIGLSLDYGPFAFMDNFDPQYTPNHDDHLLRYSYKNQPSVIWWNLVRLGESLGELMGAGDQVDDEVFVTKGVTEEFGKTLVQRAEKLIGNICEEYKTVFMNEYKRLMSARLGLKTRKESDFEELFSELLDTLEALELDFNHFFRHLSGISLADIETDEQRKAIASIFFHKEGVGGLGNTEESARERISKWLSSWRERIAEDWAAVTDEKRQKAMKAANPKFLPRSWVLDEVIQRVENKGDRKILDRIIHMALNPFQDGWDLNKDEEERFCGDVPRYQRATMSHEKEKDLKTDPSFAQSLLEQSAITKPWKTITICSPEHYKRASGYTKNTSKACKMPWYPHLRAEERILRESAAAAAAAQCTRHNEED
;
A
#
# COMPACT_ATOMS: atom_id res chain seq x y z
N MET A 1 3.63 6.14 -13.95
CA MET A 1 4.46 6.73 -12.88
C MET A 1 5.95 6.83 -13.19
N ALA A 2 6.58 5.91 -13.94
CA ALA A 2 7.98 6.07 -14.38
C ALA A 2 8.22 7.29 -15.30
N ALA A 3 7.21 7.74 -16.05
CA ALA A 3 7.32 8.92 -16.92
C ALA A 3 7.12 10.29 -16.20
N ARG A 4 6.73 10.31 -14.92
CA ARG A 4 6.54 11.57 -14.16
C ARG A 4 7.69 11.92 -13.22
N LEU A 5 8.68 11.04 -13.07
CA LEU A 5 9.84 11.24 -12.19
C LEU A 5 11.18 11.32 -12.94
N SER A 6 11.19 11.37 -14.28
CA SER A 6 12.41 11.40 -15.11
C SER A 6 12.63 12.72 -15.87
N SER A 7 11.99 13.82 -15.48
CA SER A 7 12.26 15.16 -16.03
C SER A 7 12.72 16.14 -14.95
N SER A 8 13.96 15.98 -14.49
CA SER A 8 14.72 17.07 -13.88
C SER A 8 16.16 17.01 -14.41
N HIS A 9 16.32 17.32 -15.69
CA HIS A 9 17.58 17.81 -16.22
C HIS A 9 17.66 19.32 -15.99
N THR A 10 18.80 19.70 -15.43
CA THR A 10 19.39 21.04 -15.29
C THR A 10 18.99 22.02 -16.39
N GLY A 11 18.46 23.18 -16.01
CA GLY A 11 18.19 24.29 -16.90
C GLY A 11 17.74 25.53 -16.13
N ASP A 12 18.58 26.56 -16.18
CA ASP A 12 18.40 27.89 -15.60
C ASP A 12 17.03 28.55 -15.89
N GLY A 13 16.64 29.45 -14.99
CA GLY A 13 16.05 30.71 -15.42
C GLY A 13 14.54 30.87 -15.25
N ASN A 14 14.21 31.89 -14.44
CA ASN A 14 12.96 32.64 -14.38
C ASN A 14 11.71 32.02 -13.72
N GLY A 15 11.29 32.71 -12.66
CA GLY A 15 10.05 32.44 -11.94
C GLY A 15 8.81 32.72 -12.79
N ARG A 16 7.82 31.84 -12.62
CA ARG A 16 6.41 32.15 -12.82
C ARG A 16 5.63 31.67 -11.59
N SER A 17 5.10 32.63 -10.84
CA SER A 17 3.82 32.49 -10.15
C SER A 17 2.77 32.10 -11.19
N GLY A 18 2.46 30.81 -11.27
CA GLY A 18 1.45 30.29 -12.20
C GLY A 18 0.11 30.21 -11.51
N ASN A 19 -0.78 31.16 -11.80
CA ASN A 19 -2.21 30.91 -11.80
C ASN A 19 -2.48 29.60 -12.54
N TRP A 20 -3.13 28.63 -11.89
CA TRP A 20 -3.73 27.49 -12.58
C TRP A 20 -5.01 27.97 -13.29
N VAL A 21 -4.81 28.77 -14.34
CA VAL A 21 -5.81 29.14 -15.32
C VAL A 21 -5.19 28.85 -16.69
N GLY A 22 -5.71 27.83 -17.37
CA GLY A 22 -5.49 27.60 -18.79
C GLY A 22 -4.15 26.97 -19.19
N ASN A 23 -4.12 25.64 -19.31
CA ASN A 23 -3.46 24.99 -20.45
C ASN A 23 -4.02 23.57 -20.64
N GLY A 24 -4.93 23.45 -21.61
CA GLY A 24 -5.37 22.18 -22.22
C GLY A 24 -6.17 21.24 -21.33
N HIS A 25 -7.44 21.54 -21.04
CA HIS A 25 -8.39 20.47 -20.75
C HIS A 25 -8.56 19.63 -22.03
N THR A 26 -7.72 18.61 -22.23
CA THR A 26 -8.08 17.54 -23.16
C THR A 26 -9.36 16.94 -22.62
N ALA A 27 -10.47 17.16 -23.34
CA ALA A 27 -11.76 16.63 -22.96
C ALA A 27 -11.63 15.11 -22.80
N GLY A 28 -11.93 14.60 -21.60
CA GLY A 28 -12.11 13.17 -21.41
C GLY A 28 -13.24 12.65 -22.31
N VAL A 29 -13.49 11.35 -22.26
CA VAL A 29 -14.54 10.71 -23.06
C VAL A 29 -15.71 10.25 -22.20
N SER A 30 -16.82 9.89 -22.82
CA SER A 30 -17.95 9.31 -22.06
C SER A 30 -17.60 7.92 -21.54
N LEU A 31 -18.42 7.40 -20.62
CA LEU A 31 -18.26 6.01 -20.15
C LEU A 31 -18.52 5.00 -21.28
N ASP A 32 -19.31 5.32 -22.31
CA ASP A 32 -19.48 4.47 -23.49
C ASP A 32 -18.23 4.45 -24.37
N ASP A 33 -17.65 5.63 -24.60
CA ASP A 33 -16.54 5.84 -25.54
C ASP A 33 -15.16 5.50 -24.96
N ILE A 34 -15.03 5.41 -23.63
CA ILE A 34 -13.74 5.05 -23.01
C ILE A 34 -13.31 3.65 -23.51
N PRO A 35 -12.06 3.49 -23.99
CA PRO A 35 -11.56 2.18 -24.41
C PRO A 35 -11.60 1.20 -23.23
N LYS A 36 -12.37 0.12 -23.38
CA LYS A 36 -12.51 -0.93 -22.37
C LYS A 36 -11.84 -2.23 -22.82
N SER A 37 -11.31 -2.99 -21.88
CA SER A 37 -10.74 -4.31 -22.10
C SER A 37 -11.03 -5.25 -20.94
N SER A 38 -10.68 -6.52 -21.11
CA SER A 38 -10.69 -7.54 -20.08
C SER A 38 -9.40 -8.37 -20.18
N ASN A 39 -8.26 -7.69 -20.30
CA ASN A 39 -6.95 -8.26 -20.56
C ASN A 39 -6.61 -9.34 -19.52
N PHE A 40 -6.87 -9.06 -18.24
CA PHE A 40 -6.70 -10.02 -17.15
C PHE A 40 -7.46 -11.33 -17.40
N THR A 41 -8.77 -11.28 -17.67
CA THR A 41 -9.60 -12.48 -17.87
C THR A 41 -9.36 -13.16 -19.21
N SER A 42 -8.87 -12.42 -20.21
CA SER A 42 -8.54 -12.98 -21.54
C SER A 42 -7.23 -13.78 -21.53
N LYS A 43 -6.32 -13.51 -20.59
CA LYS A 43 -4.97 -14.09 -20.56
C LYS A 43 -4.77 -15.11 -19.45
N LEU A 44 -5.52 -15.01 -18.36
CA LEU A 44 -5.35 -15.87 -17.18
C LEU A 44 -6.49 -16.90 -17.07
N PRO A 45 -6.27 -18.05 -16.43
CA PRO A 45 -7.29 -19.10 -16.39
C PRO A 45 -8.46 -18.72 -15.46
N PRO A 46 -9.72 -18.86 -15.92
CA PRO A 46 -10.90 -18.75 -15.08
C PRO A 46 -11.06 -20.00 -14.21
N ASP A 47 -11.97 -19.88 -13.24
CA ASP A 47 -12.49 -20.98 -12.45
C ASP A 47 -13.09 -22.07 -13.36
N PRO A 48 -12.63 -23.33 -13.27
CA PRO A 48 -13.17 -24.42 -14.10
C PRO A 48 -14.66 -24.68 -13.92
N ALA A 49 -15.26 -24.26 -12.79
CA ALA A 49 -16.71 -24.37 -12.61
C ALA A 49 -17.49 -23.32 -13.41
N PHE A 50 -16.84 -22.24 -13.83
CA PHE A 50 -17.43 -21.11 -14.54
C PHE A 50 -16.46 -20.59 -15.61
N GLU A 51 -16.14 -21.45 -16.59
CA GLU A 51 -15.12 -21.18 -17.61
C GLU A 51 -15.49 -20.01 -18.55
N THR A 52 -16.79 -19.73 -18.71
CA THR A 52 -17.28 -18.65 -19.58
C THR A 52 -18.21 -17.68 -18.84
N PRO A 53 -18.33 -16.42 -19.30
CA PRO A 53 -19.35 -15.48 -18.81
C PRO A 53 -20.76 -16.06 -18.74
N GLU A 54 -21.20 -16.77 -19.79
CA GLU A 54 -22.54 -17.36 -19.89
C GLU A 54 -22.79 -18.40 -18.80
N SER A 55 -21.79 -19.24 -18.51
CA SER A 55 -21.88 -20.26 -17.46
C SER A 55 -22.10 -19.65 -16.07
N SER A 56 -21.43 -18.52 -15.78
CA SER A 56 -21.62 -17.77 -14.53
C SER A 56 -22.95 -17.02 -14.53
N HIS A 57 -23.34 -16.42 -15.66
CA HIS A 57 -24.54 -15.60 -15.76
C HIS A 57 -25.81 -16.43 -15.55
N ASN A 58 -25.86 -17.63 -16.13
CA ASN A 58 -27.00 -18.54 -16.04
C ASN A 58 -27.05 -19.29 -14.69
N ALA A 59 -25.97 -19.27 -13.91
CA ALA A 59 -25.94 -19.94 -12.62
C ALA A 59 -26.80 -19.19 -11.57
N PRO A 60 -27.52 -19.94 -10.71
CA PRO A 60 -28.19 -19.35 -9.56
C PRO A 60 -27.15 -18.69 -8.64
N ARG A 61 -27.55 -17.63 -7.92
CA ARG A 61 -26.60 -16.82 -7.13
C ARG A 61 -25.89 -17.63 -6.05
N GLU A 62 -26.60 -18.63 -5.51
CA GLU A 62 -26.12 -19.56 -4.49
C GLU A 62 -24.92 -20.38 -4.98
N ALA A 63 -24.87 -20.71 -6.27
CA ALA A 63 -23.75 -21.44 -6.88
C ALA A 63 -22.48 -20.59 -7.02
N LEU A 64 -22.61 -19.25 -6.98
CA LEU A 64 -21.51 -18.29 -6.91
C LEU A 64 -21.08 -18.00 -5.46
N GLY A 65 -21.55 -18.83 -4.52
CA GLY A 65 -21.23 -18.73 -3.10
C GLY A 65 -19.84 -19.27 -2.71
N PRO A 66 -19.45 -19.09 -1.44
CA PRO A 66 -18.11 -19.40 -0.94
C PRO A 66 -17.64 -20.83 -1.17
N ARG A 67 -16.45 -21.02 -1.76
CA ARG A 67 -15.81 -22.34 -1.93
C ARG A 67 -14.31 -22.22 -2.26
N LEU A 68 -13.61 -23.35 -2.20
CA LEU A 68 -12.25 -23.43 -2.74
C LEU A 68 -12.28 -23.44 -4.27
N VAL A 69 -11.36 -22.68 -4.87
CA VAL A 69 -11.17 -22.50 -6.31
C VAL A 69 -9.75 -22.94 -6.64
N LYS A 70 -9.57 -23.93 -7.52
CA LYS A 70 -8.26 -24.48 -7.92
C LYS A 70 -8.03 -24.28 -9.42
N GLY A 71 -6.76 -24.20 -9.83
CA GLY A 71 -6.37 -24.08 -11.24
C GLY A 71 -6.74 -22.75 -11.91
N ALA A 72 -7.10 -21.73 -11.14
CA ALA A 72 -7.65 -20.47 -11.64
C ALA A 72 -7.08 -19.26 -10.90
N LEU A 73 -7.14 -18.09 -11.57
CA LEU A 73 -6.78 -16.78 -11.00
C LEU A 73 -7.99 -15.87 -10.78
N PHE A 74 -9.18 -16.26 -11.25
CA PHE A 74 -10.43 -15.55 -10.99
C PHE A 74 -11.64 -16.45 -11.19
N THR A 75 -12.80 -15.98 -10.75
CA THR A 75 -14.11 -16.51 -11.14
C THR A 75 -14.93 -15.40 -11.79
N TYR A 76 -15.60 -15.68 -12.90
CA TYR A 76 -16.62 -14.77 -13.45
C TYR A 76 -17.78 -14.66 -12.46
N VAL A 77 -18.14 -13.45 -12.04
CA VAL A 77 -19.19 -13.19 -11.03
C VAL A 77 -19.84 -11.85 -11.29
N ARG A 78 -21.17 -11.82 -11.48
CA ARG A 78 -21.93 -10.56 -11.55
C ARG A 78 -22.12 -9.91 -10.17
N PRO A 79 -22.18 -8.57 -10.07
CA PRO A 79 -22.64 -7.86 -8.88
C PRO A 79 -24.06 -8.27 -8.46
N GLU A 80 -24.36 -8.11 -7.18
CA GLU A 80 -25.76 -8.10 -6.70
C GLU A 80 -26.40 -6.76 -7.04
N THR A 81 -27.61 -6.81 -7.60
CA THR A 81 -28.42 -5.62 -7.86
C THR A 81 -28.72 -4.88 -6.56
N THR A 82 -28.64 -3.57 -6.63
CA THR A 82 -28.87 -2.66 -5.51
C THR A 82 -30.21 -1.95 -5.65
N ASP A 83 -30.89 -1.81 -4.53
CA ASP A 83 -32.18 -1.11 -4.44
C ASP A 83 -31.95 0.36 -4.03
N GLN A 84 -32.42 1.28 -4.88
CA GLN A 84 -32.34 2.74 -4.71
C GLN A 84 -30.95 3.28 -4.28
N PRO A 85 -29.87 2.99 -5.03
CA PRO A 85 -28.54 3.49 -4.70
C PRO A 85 -28.46 5.02 -4.79
N GLU A 86 -27.87 5.65 -3.77
CA GLU A 86 -27.60 7.09 -3.71
C GLU A 86 -26.11 7.33 -3.97
N LEU A 87 -25.76 7.94 -5.11
CA LEU A 87 -24.39 8.36 -5.41
C LEU A 87 -24.04 9.57 -4.54
N LEU A 88 -23.16 9.39 -3.56
CA LEU A 88 -22.84 10.41 -2.55
C LEU A 88 -21.77 11.40 -3.01
N SER A 89 -20.69 10.92 -3.63
CA SER A 89 -19.57 11.74 -4.08
C SER A 89 -18.76 11.04 -5.15
N VAL A 90 -18.10 11.82 -6.01
CA VAL A 90 -17.21 11.37 -7.09
C VAL A 90 -15.95 12.21 -7.08
N SER A 91 -14.77 11.58 -7.11
CA SER A 91 -13.50 12.32 -7.11
C SER A 91 -13.25 12.91 -8.50
N PRO A 92 -13.19 14.25 -8.65
CA PRO A 92 -12.94 14.88 -9.94
C PRO A 92 -11.55 14.56 -10.49
N ARG A 93 -10.56 14.30 -9.62
CA ARG A 93 -9.22 13.89 -10.05
C ARG A 93 -9.21 12.44 -10.51
N ALA A 94 -9.91 11.55 -9.81
CA ALA A 94 -10.04 10.15 -10.20
C ALA A 94 -10.75 10.00 -11.55
N LEU A 95 -11.80 10.79 -11.79
CA LEU A 95 -12.52 10.84 -13.06
C LEU A 95 -11.59 11.22 -14.23
N ARG A 96 -10.76 12.26 -14.06
CA ARG A 96 -9.74 12.67 -15.05
C ARG A 96 -8.64 11.63 -15.25
N ASP A 97 -8.18 11.00 -14.16
CA ASP A 97 -7.11 9.99 -14.23
C ASP A 97 -7.60 8.72 -14.96
N LEU A 98 -8.87 8.36 -14.81
CA LEU A 98 -9.49 7.30 -15.60
C LEU A 98 -9.67 7.69 -17.07
N GLY A 99 -9.82 8.99 -17.36
CA GLY A 99 -9.98 9.53 -18.72
C GLY A 99 -11.42 9.87 -19.09
N LEU A 100 -12.31 9.98 -18.10
CA LEU A 100 -13.71 10.36 -18.31
C LEU A 100 -13.86 11.90 -18.42
N LYS A 101 -14.90 12.35 -19.10
CA LYS A 101 -15.26 13.77 -19.21
C LYS A 101 -15.99 14.28 -17.98
N GLU A 102 -15.77 15.54 -17.62
CA GLU A 102 -16.59 16.22 -16.62
C GLU A 102 -18.08 16.20 -17.01
N GLY A 103 -18.95 15.96 -16.04
CA GLY A 103 -20.39 15.80 -16.25
C GLY A 103 -20.82 14.34 -16.47
N GLU A 104 -19.90 13.42 -16.78
CA GLU A 104 -20.21 11.99 -16.88
C GLU A 104 -20.76 11.44 -15.56
N GLU A 105 -20.27 11.94 -14.43
CA GLU A 105 -20.73 11.56 -13.10
C GLU A 105 -22.22 11.85 -12.84
N LYS A 106 -22.84 12.69 -13.67
CA LYS A 106 -24.27 13.04 -13.61
C LYS A 106 -25.14 12.13 -14.48
N SER A 107 -24.54 11.24 -15.28
CA SER A 107 -25.28 10.33 -16.15
C SER A 107 -25.93 9.20 -15.34
N ALA A 108 -27.13 8.79 -15.74
CA ALA A 108 -27.81 7.65 -15.12
C ALA A 108 -26.98 6.36 -15.30
N GLN A 109 -26.30 6.23 -16.43
CA GLN A 109 -25.43 5.11 -16.72
C GLN A 109 -24.25 5.04 -15.75
N PHE A 110 -23.58 6.17 -15.49
CA PHE A 110 -22.48 6.21 -14.52
C PHE A 110 -22.95 5.71 -13.17
N ARG A 111 -24.06 6.24 -12.65
CA ARG A 111 -24.67 5.80 -11.38
C ARG A 111 -24.93 4.29 -11.38
N ASP A 112 -25.57 3.77 -12.43
CA ASP A 112 -25.97 2.37 -12.49
C ASP A 112 -24.74 1.42 -12.59
N ILE A 113 -23.65 1.84 -13.24
CA ILE A 113 -22.40 1.07 -13.33
C ILE A 113 -21.68 1.07 -11.97
N VAL A 114 -21.51 2.23 -11.34
CA VAL A 114 -20.78 2.34 -10.05
C VAL A 114 -21.56 1.75 -8.87
N SER A 115 -22.88 1.57 -9.01
CA SER A 115 -23.71 0.86 -8.03
C SER A 115 -23.84 -0.65 -8.32
N GLY A 116 -23.27 -1.15 -9.42
CA GLY A 116 -23.37 -2.56 -9.83
C GLY A 116 -24.73 -2.98 -10.42
N ASN A 117 -25.59 -2.03 -10.80
CA ASN A 117 -26.90 -2.31 -11.42
C ASN A 117 -26.82 -2.54 -12.93
N LYS A 118 -25.73 -2.09 -13.57
CA LYS A 118 -25.42 -2.38 -14.98
C LYS A 118 -24.01 -2.92 -15.11
N ILE A 119 -23.79 -3.70 -16.17
CA ILE A 119 -22.50 -4.23 -16.59
C ILE A 119 -22.40 -4.09 -18.12
N PHE A 120 -21.20 -4.11 -18.67
CA PHE A 120 -20.97 -4.03 -20.12
C PHE A 120 -21.07 -5.40 -20.80
N TRP A 121 -22.00 -6.25 -20.36
CA TRP A 121 -22.25 -7.57 -20.94
C TRP A 121 -23.75 -7.88 -20.93
N THR A 122 -24.22 -8.53 -22.00
CA THR A 122 -25.58 -9.09 -22.09
C THR A 122 -25.54 -10.45 -22.77
N LEU A 123 -26.55 -11.29 -22.54
CA LEU A 123 -26.64 -12.60 -23.20
C LEU A 123 -26.72 -12.49 -24.73
N GLU A 124 -27.32 -11.41 -25.24
CA GLU A 124 -27.53 -11.18 -26.68
C GLU A 124 -26.27 -10.62 -27.38
N ASN A 125 -25.60 -9.64 -26.77
CA ASN A 125 -24.50 -8.90 -27.42
C ASN A 125 -23.11 -9.32 -26.95
N GLY A 126 -23.01 -10.19 -25.94
CA GLY A 126 -21.76 -10.44 -25.23
C GLY A 126 -21.23 -9.16 -24.57
N GLY A 127 -19.91 -9.00 -24.51
CA GLY A 127 -19.22 -7.84 -23.96
C GLY A 127 -18.21 -8.21 -22.87
N ILE A 128 -17.97 -7.30 -21.91
CA ILE A 128 -17.04 -7.53 -20.80
C ILE A 128 -17.81 -7.94 -19.56
N TYR A 129 -17.59 -9.17 -19.13
CA TYR A 129 -18.24 -9.73 -17.96
C TYR A 129 -17.40 -9.51 -16.68
N PRO A 130 -18.02 -9.16 -15.54
CA PRO A 130 -17.29 -8.93 -14.31
C PRO A 130 -16.66 -10.20 -13.71
N TRP A 131 -15.59 -10.02 -12.93
CA TRP A 131 -14.85 -11.11 -12.28
C TRP A 131 -14.43 -10.77 -10.86
N ALA A 132 -14.09 -11.80 -10.08
CA ALA A 132 -13.49 -11.69 -8.76
C ALA A 132 -12.16 -12.45 -8.74
N GLN A 133 -11.06 -11.86 -8.26
CA GLN A 133 -9.73 -12.48 -8.29
C GLN A 133 -9.55 -13.51 -7.17
N CYS A 134 -8.83 -14.61 -7.49
CA CYS A 134 -8.44 -15.65 -6.55
C CYS A 134 -7.01 -15.41 -6.06
N TYR A 135 -6.84 -15.29 -4.74
CA TYR A 135 -5.52 -15.16 -4.11
C TYR A 135 -5.56 -15.76 -2.70
N GLY A 136 -4.39 -15.93 -2.10
CA GLY A 136 -4.21 -16.34 -0.70
C GLY A 136 -3.41 -15.30 0.05
N GLY A 137 -2.86 -15.63 1.21
CA GLY A 137 -1.96 -14.71 1.89
C GLY A 137 -1.50 -15.17 3.27
N TRP A 138 -0.42 -14.55 3.72
CA TRP A 138 0.07 -14.63 5.10
C TRP A 138 -0.54 -13.48 5.90
N GLN A 139 -1.41 -13.82 6.85
CA GLN A 139 -2.06 -12.87 7.75
C GLN A 139 -1.35 -12.88 9.10
N PHE A 140 -0.83 -11.73 9.53
CA PHE A 140 -0.02 -11.61 10.76
C PHE A 140 1.13 -12.62 10.84
N GLY A 141 1.73 -12.96 9.69
CA GLY A 141 2.83 -13.93 9.59
C GLY A 141 2.40 -15.41 9.57
N SER A 142 1.10 -15.71 9.62
CA SER A 142 0.54 -17.06 9.53
C SER A 142 -0.17 -17.30 8.20
N TRP A 143 -0.02 -18.49 7.61
CA TRP A 143 -0.66 -18.80 6.33
C TRP A 143 -2.18 -18.94 6.49
N ALA A 144 -2.96 -18.13 5.79
CA ALA A 144 -4.43 -18.11 5.88
C ALA A 144 -5.13 -18.97 4.81
N GLY A 145 -4.39 -19.60 3.91
CA GLY A 145 -4.96 -20.38 2.81
C GLY A 145 -5.55 -19.49 1.71
N GLN A 146 -6.64 -19.96 1.09
CA GLN A 146 -7.34 -19.21 0.05
C GLN A 146 -8.16 -18.06 0.66
N LEU A 147 -7.94 -16.87 0.12
CA LEU A 147 -8.70 -15.66 0.36
C LEU A 147 -9.47 -15.33 -0.93
N GLY A 148 -9.08 -14.26 -1.63
CA GLY A 148 -9.70 -13.79 -2.86
C GLY A 148 -10.59 -12.56 -2.64
N ASP A 149 -11.13 -12.02 -3.73
CA ASP A 149 -12.00 -10.86 -3.72
C ASP A 149 -13.38 -11.22 -3.12
N GLY A 150 -13.43 -11.34 -1.79
CA GLY A 150 -14.62 -11.80 -1.06
C GLY A 150 -15.76 -10.80 -0.95
N ARG A 151 -15.52 -9.55 -1.33
CA ARG A 151 -16.51 -8.46 -1.33
C ARG A 151 -16.20 -7.43 -2.42
N ALA A 152 -15.42 -7.80 -3.42
CA ALA A 152 -15.01 -6.93 -4.50
C ALA A 152 -15.25 -7.63 -5.83
N ILE A 153 -15.68 -6.89 -6.84
CA ILE A 153 -15.97 -7.42 -8.17
C ILE A 153 -15.41 -6.42 -9.18
N SER A 154 -14.48 -6.88 -10.02
CA SER A 154 -13.91 -6.11 -11.11
C SER A 154 -14.89 -6.10 -12.27
N LEU A 155 -15.21 -4.91 -12.78
CA LEU A 155 -16.23 -4.71 -13.81
C LEU A 155 -15.64 -4.81 -15.21
N PHE A 156 -14.53 -4.10 -15.45
CA PHE A 156 -13.80 -4.02 -16.71
C PHE A 156 -12.45 -3.35 -16.45
N GLU A 157 -11.55 -3.42 -17.41
CA GLU A 157 -10.41 -2.51 -17.49
C GLU A 157 -10.73 -1.35 -18.43
N SER A 158 -10.19 -0.17 -18.15
CA SER A 158 -10.31 1.00 -19.01
C SER A 158 -8.93 1.60 -19.28
N THR A 159 -8.70 2.08 -20.50
CA THR A 159 -7.46 2.76 -20.86
C THR A 159 -7.73 4.23 -21.05
N ASN A 160 -7.05 5.07 -20.25
CA ASN A 160 -7.14 6.51 -20.41
C ASN A 160 -6.60 6.90 -21.81
N PRO A 161 -7.42 7.51 -22.68
CA PRO A 161 -7.05 7.75 -24.08
C PRO A 161 -5.88 8.73 -24.23
N VAL A 162 -5.63 9.58 -23.24
CA VAL A 162 -4.55 10.58 -23.23
C VAL A 162 -3.27 9.98 -22.64
N THR A 163 -3.34 9.44 -21.41
CA THR A 163 -2.14 8.95 -20.71
C THR A 163 -1.71 7.55 -21.15
N LYS A 164 -2.60 6.83 -21.86
CA LYS A 164 -2.44 5.43 -22.29
C LYS A 164 -2.26 4.43 -21.13
N ILE A 165 -2.56 4.86 -19.90
CA ILE A 165 -2.50 3.98 -18.73
C ILE A 165 -3.82 3.19 -18.66
N ARG A 166 -3.70 1.87 -18.48
CA ARG A 166 -4.82 0.96 -18.26
C ARG A 166 -5.08 0.78 -16.77
N TYR A 167 -6.36 0.80 -16.38
CA TYR A 167 -6.84 0.64 -15.02
C TYR A 167 -7.93 -0.42 -14.95
N GLU A 168 -7.83 -1.37 -14.02
CA GLU A 168 -8.91 -2.30 -13.67
C GLU A 168 -9.88 -1.61 -12.69
N VAL A 169 -11.14 -1.44 -13.10
CA VAL A 169 -12.20 -0.80 -12.32
C VAL A 169 -12.95 -1.86 -11.52
N GLN A 170 -12.99 -1.68 -10.21
CA GLN A 170 -13.54 -2.63 -9.26
C GLN A 170 -14.53 -1.96 -8.31
N ILE A 171 -15.64 -2.62 -8.00
CA ILE A 171 -16.60 -2.17 -6.99
C ILE A 171 -16.49 -3.04 -5.73
N LYS A 172 -16.29 -2.41 -4.57
CA LYS A 172 -16.18 -3.08 -3.27
C LYS A 172 -17.45 -2.87 -2.46
N GLY A 173 -18.06 -3.96 -2.00
CA GLY A 173 -19.38 -3.99 -1.34
C GLY A 173 -20.52 -4.50 -2.21
N ALA A 174 -20.21 -4.99 -3.41
CA ALA A 174 -21.17 -5.35 -4.46
C ALA A 174 -21.79 -6.75 -4.32
N GLY A 175 -21.61 -7.44 -3.20
CA GLY A 175 -22.20 -8.75 -2.93
C GLY A 175 -21.20 -9.90 -2.84
N ARG A 176 -21.74 -11.10 -2.63
CA ARG A 176 -20.95 -12.32 -2.41
C ARG A 176 -20.20 -12.78 -3.66
N THR A 177 -19.12 -13.52 -3.43
CA THR A 177 -18.31 -14.20 -4.43
C THR A 177 -17.89 -15.58 -3.88
N PRO A 178 -17.26 -16.44 -4.68
CA PRO A 178 -16.66 -17.68 -4.19
C PRO A 178 -15.61 -17.48 -3.08
N TYR A 179 -15.15 -16.25 -2.89
CA TYR A 179 -14.10 -15.86 -1.97
C TYR A 179 -14.63 -15.18 -0.69
N SER A 180 -15.95 -15.01 -0.54
CA SER A 180 -16.53 -14.32 0.63
C SER A 180 -16.28 -15.06 1.95
N ARG A 181 -15.85 -16.33 1.90
CA ARG A 181 -15.69 -17.19 3.08
C ARG A 181 -16.98 -17.18 3.92
N PHE A 182 -16.94 -16.64 5.12
CA PHE A 182 -18.09 -16.58 6.03
C PHE A 182 -18.84 -15.23 5.96
N ALA A 183 -18.34 -14.25 5.19
CA ALA A 183 -18.87 -12.90 5.14
C ALA A 183 -20.07 -12.74 4.18
N ASP A 184 -20.71 -11.58 4.24
CA ASP A 184 -21.88 -11.19 3.45
C ASP A 184 -21.54 -10.56 2.08
N GLY A 185 -20.26 -10.32 1.79
CA GLY A 185 -19.83 -9.66 0.56
C GLY A 185 -20.15 -8.15 0.50
N LYS A 186 -20.59 -7.55 1.60
CA LYS A 186 -20.97 -6.13 1.68
C LYS A 186 -19.89 -5.29 2.38
N ALA A 187 -19.87 -4.00 2.07
CA ALA A 187 -19.09 -2.99 2.77
C ALA A 187 -20.05 -2.04 3.49
N VAL A 188 -19.62 -1.47 4.62
CA VAL A 188 -20.39 -0.48 5.39
C VAL A 188 -20.01 0.93 4.94
N LEU A 189 -20.90 1.90 5.17
CA LEU A 189 -20.66 3.29 4.77
C LEU A 189 -19.40 3.87 5.42
N ARG A 190 -19.22 3.71 6.74
CA ARG A 190 -18.00 4.15 7.46
C ARG A 190 -16.69 3.71 6.79
N SER A 191 -16.55 2.43 6.45
CA SER A 191 -15.31 1.91 5.85
C SER A 191 -15.12 2.43 4.43
N SER A 192 -16.22 2.60 3.70
CA SER A 192 -16.20 3.07 2.32
C SER A 192 -15.83 4.56 2.24
N ILE A 193 -16.31 5.39 3.18
CA ILE A 193 -15.89 6.80 3.33
C ILE A 193 -14.37 6.89 3.58
N ARG A 194 -13.85 6.07 4.52
CA ARG A 194 -12.42 6.07 4.85
C ARG A 194 -11.56 5.70 3.65
N GLU A 195 -11.88 4.59 2.98
CA GLU A 195 -11.17 4.13 1.77
C GLU A 195 -11.25 5.15 0.63
N TYR A 196 -12.41 5.78 0.42
CA TYR A 196 -12.61 6.80 -0.60
C TYR A 196 -11.69 8.02 -0.39
N ILE A 197 -11.69 8.58 0.82
CA ILE A 197 -10.93 9.81 1.13
C ILE A 197 -9.42 9.54 1.15
N VAL A 198 -8.97 8.45 1.79
CA VAL A 198 -7.53 8.19 1.95
C VAL A 198 -6.86 7.82 0.63
N SER A 199 -7.55 7.11 -0.26
CA SER A 199 -7.03 6.76 -1.59
C SER A 199 -6.66 8.03 -2.37
N GLU A 200 -7.52 9.04 -2.33
CA GLU A 200 -7.29 10.29 -3.03
C GLU A 200 -6.30 11.21 -2.29
N ALA A 201 -6.27 11.19 -0.95
CA ALA A 201 -5.29 11.91 -0.16
C ALA A 201 -3.86 11.41 -0.40
N LEU A 202 -3.63 10.09 -0.38
CA LEU A 202 -2.33 9.50 -0.67
C LEU A 202 -1.86 9.85 -2.09
N ASN A 203 -2.76 9.80 -3.06
CA ASN A 203 -2.45 10.18 -4.44
C ASN A 203 -2.10 11.66 -4.56
N ALA A 204 -2.76 12.53 -3.78
CA ALA A 204 -2.46 13.95 -3.74
C ALA A 204 -1.11 14.25 -3.08
N LEU A 205 -0.71 13.47 -2.07
CA LEU A 205 0.62 13.51 -1.44
C LEU A 205 1.74 12.96 -2.34
N GLY A 206 1.39 12.31 -3.46
CA GLY A 206 2.35 11.67 -4.36
C GLY A 206 2.78 10.27 -3.90
N ILE A 207 2.07 9.68 -2.94
CA ILE A 207 2.29 8.30 -2.47
C ILE A 207 1.56 7.34 -3.42
N PRO A 208 2.24 6.34 -4.03
CA PRO A 208 1.59 5.36 -4.89
C PRO A 208 0.46 4.62 -4.15
N THR A 209 -0.72 4.58 -4.74
CA THR A 209 -1.96 4.18 -4.08
C THR A 209 -2.99 3.69 -5.09
N THR A 210 -3.88 2.79 -4.69
CA THR A 210 -5.14 2.57 -5.41
C THR A 210 -5.98 3.84 -5.38
N ARG A 211 -6.87 4.01 -6.36
CA ARG A 211 -7.68 5.22 -6.53
C ARG A 211 -9.13 4.93 -6.23
N ALA A 212 -9.86 5.95 -5.78
CA ALA A 212 -11.28 5.82 -5.48
C ALA A 212 -12.08 6.81 -6.35
N LEU A 213 -12.90 6.25 -7.24
CA LEU A 213 -13.71 7.02 -8.18
C LEU A 213 -14.96 7.58 -7.51
N SER A 214 -15.72 6.75 -6.81
CA SER A 214 -17.02 7.13 -6.28
C SER A 214 -17.40 6.41 -4.99
N LEU A 215 -18.32 7.01 -4.26
CA LEU A 215 -18.96 6.46 -3.07
C LEU A 215 -20.48 6.41 -3.27
N VAL A 216 -21.07 5.23 -3.10
CA VAL A 216 -22.51 4.98 -3.24
C VAL A 216 -23.05 4.47 -1.92
N LEU A 217 -24.10 5.10 -1.41
CA LEU A 217 -24.88 4.62 -0.27
C LEU A 217 -25.97 3.66 -0.74
N LEU A 218 -26.14 2.57 0.00
CA LEU A 218 -27.22 1.60 -0.20
C LEU A 218 -28.22 1.72 0.97
N PRO A 219 -29.20 2.65 0.91
CA PRO A 219 -30.07 2.95 2.05
C PRO A 219 -30.86 1.72 2.54
N ASN A 220 -31.25 0.85 1.60
CA ASN A 220 -32.04 -0.36 1.83
C ASN A 220 -31.18 -1.61 2.06
N SER A 221 -29.85 -1.48 2.09
CA SER A 221 -28.95 -2.56 2.50
C SER A 221 -28.48 -2.30 3.93
N LYS A 222 -28.86 -3.19 4.85
CA LYS A 222 -28.35 -3.18 6.23
C LYS A 222 -27.32 -4.27 6.39
N VAL A 223 -26.19 -3.92 7.00
CA VAL A 223 -25.02 -4.77 7.17
C VAL A 223 -24.76 -4.90 8.66
N ILE A 224 -24.68 -6.13 9.15
CA ILE A 224 -24.40 -6.41 10.56
C ILE A 224 -22.89 -6.49 10.74
N ARG A 225 -22.34 -5.64 11.61
CA ARG A 225 -20.97 -5.72 12.12
C ARG A 225 -21.04 -5.75 13.65
N GLU A 226 -20.32 -4.87 14.35
CA GLU A 226 -20.49 -4.64 15.78
C GLU A 226 -21.87 -3.99 16.07
N ARG A 227 -22.38 -3.23 15.10
CA ARG A 227 -23.72 -2.63 15.08
C ARG A 227 -24.36 -2.84 13.70
N LEU A 228 -25.65 -2.52 13.58
CA LEU A 228 -26.32 -2.46 12.28
C LEU A 228 -25.92 -1.17 11.56
N GLU A 229 -25.32 -1.29 10.39
CA GLU A 229 -24.78 -0.16 9.62
C GLU A 229 -25.37 -0.12 8.20
N PRO A 230 -25.49 1.06 7.58
CA PRO A 230 -25.86 1.15 6.17
C PRO A 230 -24.77 0.55 5.28
N GLY A 231 -25.19 -0.22 4.28
CA GLY A 231 -24.32 -0.72 3.23
C GLY A 231 -23.85 0.40 2.29
N ALA A 232 -22.69 0.21 1.70
CA ALA A 232 -22.15 1.12 0.70
C ALA A 232 -21.31 0.37 -0.34
N ILE A 233 -21.11 1.03 -1.48
CA ILE A 233 -20.16 0.61 -2.51
C ILE A 233 -19.15 1.71 -2.72
N VAL A 234 -17.86 1.36 -2.72
CA VAL A 234 -16.80 2.23 -3.23
C VAL A 234 -16.35 1.69 -4.58
N THR A 235 -16.39 2.54 -5.60
CA THR A 235 -15.77 2.23 -6.89
C THR A 235 -14.31 2.64 -6.82
N ARG A 236 -13.43 1.68 -7.02
CA ARG A 236 -11.98 1.83 -6.93
C ARG A 236 -11.33 1.36 -8.22
N PHE A 237 -10.14 1.87 -8.52
CA PHE A 237 -9.37 1.40 -9.66
C PHE A 237 -7.86 1.45 -9.40
N ALA A 238 -7.14 0.60 -10.12
CA ALA A 238 -5.69 0.47 -10.04
C ALA A 238 -5.16 -0.10 -11.36
N GLU A 239 -3.89 0.14 -11.69
CA GLU A 239 -3.29 -0.47 -12.88
C GLU A 239 -3.27 -2.01 -12.80
N SER A 240 -3.25 -2.56 -11.59
CA SER A 240 -3.42 -3.99 -11.33
C SER A 240 -3.83 -4.23 -9.88
N TRP A 241 -4.67 -5.25 -9.64
CA TRP A 241 -5.03 -5.74 -8.31
C TRP A 241 -4.26 -7.00 -7.89
N ILE A 242 -3.25 -7.41 -8.67
CA ILE A 242 -2.38 -8.54 -8.32
C ILE A 242 -1.58 -8.19 -7.06
N ARG A 243 -1.52 -9.14 -6.12
CA ARG A 243 -0.83 -9.00 -4.84
C ARG A 243 0.23 -10.07 -4.68
N ILE A 244 1.11 -9.93 -3.69
CA ILE A 244 2.03 -11.01 -3.31
C ILE A 244 1.25 -12.29 -2.94
N GLY A 245 0.11 -12.12 -2.25
CA GLY A 245 -0.81 -13.21 -1.92
C GLY A 245 -1.33 -14.02 -3.12
N THR A 246 -1.35 -13.44 -4.33
CA THR A 246 -1.70 -14.17 -5.56
C THR A 246 -0.63 -15.22 -5.88
N PHE A 247 0.66 -14.86 -5.76
CA PHE A 247 1.79 -15.77 -5.94
C PHE A 247 1.92 -16.77 -4.78
N ASP A 248 1.70 -16.33 -3.54
CA ASP A 248 1.76 -17.21 -2.37
C ASP A 248 0.79 -18.40 -2.50
N LEU A 249 -0.42 -18.15 -3.03
CA LEU A 249 -1.42 -19.20 -3.23
C LEU A 249 -0.94 -20.25 -4.24
N LEU A 250 -0.38 -19.82 -5.37
CA LEU A 250 0.15 -20.72 -6.39
C LEU A 250 1.32 -21.54 -5.85
N ARG A 251 2.23 -20.89 -5.13
CA ARG A 251 3.36 -21.54 -4.46
C ARG A 251 2.87 -22.59 -3.46
N SER A 252 1.88 -22.26 -2.63
CA SER A 252 1.32 -23.20 -1.63
C SER A 252 0.70 -24.45 -2.27
N ARG A 253 0.29 -24.36 -3.54
CA ARG A 253 -0.31 -25.43 -4.33
C ARG A 253 0.70 -26.17 -5.23
N GLY A 254 1.96 -25.71 -5.28
CA GLY A 254 2.98 -26.25 -6.20
C GLY A 254 2.69 -25.98 -7.68
N ASP A 255 1.91 -24.93 -8.00
CA ASP A 255 1.49 -24.64 -9.38
C ASP A 255 2.56 -23.84 -10.13
N ARG A 256 3.60 -24.54 -10.58
CA ARG A 256 4.77 -23.97 -11.27
C ARG A 256 4.39 -23.27 -12.58
N ASN A 257 3.51 -23.91 -13.35
CA ASN A 257 3.10 -23.43 -14.66
C ASN A 257 2.31 -22.13 -14.54
N LEU A 258 1.35 -22.08 -13.61
CA LEU A 258 0.58 -20.87 -13.38
C LEU A 258 1.42 -19.77 -12.74
N THR A 259 2.41 -20.11 -11.89
CA THR A 259 3.36 -19.14 -11.33
C THR A 259 4.18 -18.46 -12.45
N ARG A 260 4.73 -19.25 -13.39
CA ARG A 260 5.42 -18.72 -14.57
C ARG A 260 4.49 -17.86 -15.41
N LYS A 261 3.28 -18.34 -15.72
CA LYS A 261 2.29 -17.62 -16.54
C LYS A 261 1.90 -16.28 -15.91
N LEU A 262 1.66 -16.25 -14.60
CA LEU A 262 1.35 -15.03 -13.87
C LEU A 262 2.54 -14.07 -13.83
N ALA A 263 3.75 -14.55 -13.58
CA ALA A 263 4.95 -13.71 -13.60
C ALA A 263 5.19 -13.07 -14.98
N THR A 264 5.00 -13.85 -16.06
CA THR A 264 5.05 -13.34 -17.43
C THR A 264 3.97 -12.29 -17.70
N TYR A 265 2.72 -12.54 -17.29
CA TYR A 265 1.64 -11.54 -17.37
C TYR A 265 1.99 -10.25 -16.61
N VAL A 266 2.54 -10.34 -15.40
CA VAL A 266 2.94 -9.13 -14.66
C VAL A 266 4.02 -8.35 -15.43
N ALA A 267 4.99 -9.01 -16.04
CA ALA A 267 6.06 -8.33 -16.78
C ALA A 267 5.59 -7.73 -18.12
N GLU A 268 4.77 -8.46 -18.89
CA GLU A 268 4.39 -8.10 -20.27
C GLU A 268 3.10 -7.27 -20.34
N ASP A 269 2.17 -7.45 -19.39
CA ASP A 269 0.85 -6.83 -19.42
C ASP A 269 0.64 -5.78 -18.33
N VAL A 270 1.18 -5.98 -17.14
CA VAL A 270 1.02 -5.02 -16.02
C VAL A 270 2.14 -3.99 -16.00
N LEU A 271 3.37 -4.45 -16.19
CA LEU A 271 4.54 -3.61 -16.38
C LEU A 271 4.79 -3.38 -17.89
N PRO A 272 5.59 -2.38 -18.27
CA PRO A 272 5.79 -2.02 -19.69
C PRO A 272 6.60 -3.02 -20.54
N GLY A 273 6.82 -4.27 -20.11
CA GLY A 273 7.63 -5.28 -20.80
C GLY A 273 8.98 -5.56 -20.15
N TRP A 274 9.66 -6.64 -20.58
CA TRP A 274 10.92 -7.11 -19.99
C TRP A 274 12.06 -6.12 -20.11
N GLU A 275 12.18 -5.43 -21.23
CA GLU A 275 13.21 -4.42 -21.50
C GLU A 275 13.02 -3.18 -20.62
N SER A 276 11.79 -2.96 -20.13
CA SER A 276 11.53 -1.87 -19.20
C SER A 276 12.04 -2.16 -17.79
N LEU A 277 12.41 -3.39 -17.45
CA LEU A 277 12.83 -3.79 -16.10
C LEU A 277 14.29 -3.42 -15.82
N PRO A 278 14.67 -3.16 -14.55
CA PRO A 278 15.99 -2.70 -14.18
C PRO A 278 17.03 -3.81 -14.36
N ALA A 279 18.15 -3.47 -14.99
CA ALA A 279 19.32 -4.32 -15.12
C ALA A 279 19.88 -4.73 -13.76
N ALA A 280 20.68 -5.79 -13.74
CA ALA A 280 21.54 -6.13 -12.61
C ALA A 280 22.39 -4.93 -12.19
N LEU A 281 22.44 -4.65 -10.89
CA LEU A 281 23.32 -3.63 -10.32
C LEU A 281 24.64 -4.27 -9.93
N SER A 282 25.75 -3.66 -10.33
CA SER A 282 27.04 -3.89 -9.68
C SER A 282 27.01 -3.15 -8.34
N LEU A 283 26.45 -3.78 -7.31
CA LEU A 283 26.47 -3.23 -5.95
C LEU A 283 27.94 -3.12 -5.48
N PRO A 284 28.39 -2.01 -4.88
CA PRO A 284 29.79 -1.85 -4.52
C PRO A 284 30.24 -2.88 -3.48
N ALA A 285 31.40 -3.48 -3.74
CA ALA A 285 32.29 -3.89 -2.67
C ALA A 285 33.18 -2.69 -2.32
N ALA A 286 33.10 -2.22 -1.08
CA ALA A 286 33.93 -1.17 -0.45
C ALA A 286 33.73 0.28 -0.95
N HIS A 287 33.66 1.23 0.00
CA HIS A 287 33.66 2.69 -0.16
C HIS A 287 32.31 3.43 -0.24
N GLY A 288 31.37 3.15 0.68
CA GLY A 288 30.56 4.16 1.40
C GLY A 288 29.69 5.19 0.66
N GLN A 289 29.66 5.22 -0.67
CA GLN A 289 28.77 6.05 -1.47
C GLN A 289 28.00 5.15 -2.42
N ASP A 290 26.68 5.13 -2.28
CA ASP A 290 25.81 4.38 -3.18
C ASP A 290 25.91 4.99 -4.59
N PRO A 291 26.24 4.19 -5.62
CA PRO A 291 26.40 4.74 -6.96
C PRO A 291 25.06 5.31 -7.46
N PRO A 292 25.06 6.43 -8.21
CA PRO A 292 23.85 7.02 -8.79
C PRO A 292 22.96 6.04 -9.56
N SER A 293 23.55 4.93 -10.00
CA SER A 293 22.88 3.81 -10.67
C SER A 293 21.82 3.11 -9.83
N VAL A 294 21.86 3.17 -8.49
CA VAL A 294 20.86 2.49 -7.67
C VAL A 294 19.50 3.16 -7.80
N ASP A 295 19.40 4.49 -7.84
CA ASP A 295 18.10 5.17 -7.98
C ASP A 295 17.55 5.10 -9.41
N THR A 296 18.47 5.14 -10.39
CA THR A 296 18.17 5.13 -11.83
C THR A 296 18.94 4.01 -12.53
N PRO A 297 18.56 2.73 -12.31
CA PRO A 297 19.23 1.60 -12.93
C PRO A 297 19.08 1.64 -14.44
N LEU A 298 20.10 1.12 -15.14
CA LEU A 298 20.01 0.87 -16.58
C LEU A 298 18.81 -0.02 -16.89
N ARG A 299 18.17 0.23 -18.03
CA ARG A 299 17.05 -0.54 -18.59
C ARG A 299 17.38 -0.84 -20.06
N GLY A 300 16.55 -1.62 -20.74
CA GLY A 300 16.78 -2.05 -22.13
C GLY A 300 17.49 -3.41 -22.26
N VAL A 301 17.56 -4.18 -21.18
CA VAL A 301 18.15 -5.52 -21.19
C VAL A 301 17.20 -6.49 -21.90
N PRO A 302 17.64 -7.19 -22.97
CA PRO A 302 16.80 -8.15 -23.69
C PRO A 302 16.20 -9.22 -22.78
N LYS A 303 15.00 -9.70 -23.11
CA LYS A 303 14.30 -10.78 -22.38
C LYS A 303 15.19 -11.99 -22.05
N ASP A 304 16.03 -12.43 -22.99
CA ASP A 304 16.81 -13.67 -22.87
C ASP A 304 18.25 -13.42 -22.40
N ALA A 305 18.61 -12.16 -22.14
CA ALA A 305 19.93 -11.84 -21.61
C ALA A 305 20.01 -12.26 -20.13
N ILE A 306 21.09 -12.99 -19.82
CA ILE A 306 21.49 -13.33 -18.47
C ILE A 306 22.54 -12.32 -18.00
N GLN A 307 22.38 -11.81 -16.79
CA GLN A 307 23.31 -10.85 -16.17
C GLN A 307 23.92 -11.46 -14.90
N GLY A 308 24.89 -10.78 -14.29
CA GLY A 308 25.58 -11.28 -13.09
C GLY A 308 26.75 -12.21 -13.40
N GLY A 309 27.52 -12.56 -12.37
CA GLY A 309 28.64 -13.49 -12.44
C GLY A 309 28.26 -14.92 -12.05
N GLU A 310 29.27 -15.79 -11.94
CA GLU A 310 29.09 -17.20 -11.60
C GLU A 310 28.35 -17.38 -10.25
N GLY A 311 27.28 -18.16 -10.28
CA GLY A 311 26.46 -18.49 -9.11
C GLY A 311 25.45 -17.42 -8.68
N VAL A 312 25.36 -16.31 -9.43
CA VAL A 312 24.35 -15.24 -9.28
C VAL A 312 23.81 -14.81 -10.65
N GLU A 313 23.67 -15.77 -11.57
CA GLU A 313 23.12 -15.55 -12.90
C GLU A 313 21.67 -15.04 -12.81
N GLU A 314 21.47 -13.77 -13.15
CA GLU A 314 20.20 -13.07 -13.13
C GLU A 314 19.50 -13.18 -14.49
N ASN A 315 18.37 -13.87 -14.51
CA ASN A 315 17.47 -13.84 -15.65
C ASN A 315 16.40 -12.76 -15.51
N ARG A 316 15.48 -12.71 -16.48
CA ARG A 316 14.38 -11.75 -16.52
C ARG A 316 13.43 -11.80 -15.32
N PHE A 317 13.22 -12.95 -14.68
CA PHE A 317 12.36 -13.03 -13.50
C PHE A 317 13.03 -12.43 -12.25
N THR A 318 14.36 -12.48 -12.17
CA THR A 318 15.13 -11.73 -11.16
C THR A 318 14.95 -10.23 -11.36
N ARG A 319 14.98 -9.74 -12.60
CA ARG A 319 14.70 -8.32 -12.92
C ARG A 319 13.26 -7.91 -12.60
N LEU A 320 12.29 -8.81 -12.80
CA LEU A 320 10.91 -8.59 -12.39
C LEU A 320 10.80 -8.45 -10.87
N TYR A 321 11.35 -9.41 -10.12
CA TYR A 321 11.37 -9.36 -8.65
C TYR A 321 12.03 -8.06 -8.15
N ARG A 322 13.17 -7.67 -8.74
CA ARG A 322 13.84 -6.39 -8.46
C ARG A 322 12.91 -5.19 -8.65
N GLU A 323 12.23 -5.06 -9.78
CA GLU A 323 11.31 -3.93 -10.02
C GLU A 323 10.19 -3.87 -8.97
N ILE A 324 9.61 -5.02 -8.59
CA ILE A 324 8.57 -5.11 -7.55
C ILE A 324 9.11 -4.65 -6.20
N VAL A 325 10.30 -5.11 -5.82
CA VAL A 325 11.00 -4.73 -4.58
C VAL A 325 11.24 -3.22 -4.53
N ARG A 326 11.82 -2.65 -5.60
CA ARG A 326 12.14 -1.21 -5.68
C ARG A 326 10.90 -0.33 -5.54
N ARG A 327 9.79 -0.72 -6.16
CA ARG A 327 8.51 0.03 -6.05
C ARG A 327 7.97 0.03 -4.64
N ASN A 328 7.94 -1.14 -4.00
CA ASN A 328 7.50 -1.26 -2.61
C ASN A 328 8.42 -0.50 -1.64
N ALA A 329 9.75 -0.50 -1.88
CA ALA A 329 10.72 0.29 -1.12
C ALA A 329 10.39 1.80 -1.15
N LYS A 330 10.09 2.34 -2.34
CA LYS A 330 9.72 3.76 -2.49
C LYS A 330 8.41 4.10 -1.80
N THR A 331 7.40 3.23 -1.92
CA THR A 331 6.09 3.47 -1.31
C THR A 331 6.17 3.46 0.21
N VAL A 332 6.84 2.46 0.81
CA VAL A 332 6.99 2.43 2.27
C VAL A 332 7.92 3.54 2.78
N ALA A 333 8.93 3.97 2.02
CA ALA A 333 9.71 5.17 2.34
C ALA A 333 8.83 6.43 2.41
N ALA A 334 7.87 6.57 1.49
CA ALA A 334 6.92 7.67 1.51
C ALA A 334 5.93 7.57 2.68
N TRP A 335 5.50 6.37 3.06
CA TRP A 335 4.71 6.16 4.28
C TRP A 335 5.45 6.64 5.52
N GLN A 336 6.72 6.27 5.68
CA GLN A 336 7.53 6.75 6.79
C GLN A 336 7.67 8.27 6.74
N ALA A 337 8.04 8.83 5.57
CA ALA A 337 8.28 10.26 5.44
C ALA A 337 7.06 11.14 5.75
N TYR A 338 5.83 10.66 5.52
CA TYR A 338 4.57 11.40 5.80
C TYR A 338 3.79 10.90 7.02
N GLY A 339 4.32 9.89 7.74
CA GLY A 339 3.67 9.36 8.93
C GLY A 339 2.38 8.60 8.60
N PHE A 340 2.32 7.88 7.48
CA PHE A 340 1.16 7.04 7.15
C PHE A 340 1.38 5.61 7.65
N MET A 341 0.39 5.04 8.33
CA MET A 341 0.36 3.63 8.72
C MET A 341 -0.83 2.94 8.08
N ASN A 342 -0.58 1.87 7.33
CA ASN A 342 -1.65 1.10 6.68
C ASN A 342 -2.47 0.27 7.69
N GLY A 343 -1.81 -0.29 8.72
CA GLY A 343 -2.41 -1.08 9.79
C GLY A 343 -2.60 -2.58 9.50
N VAL A 344 -2.65 -3.01 8.23
CA VAL A 344 -2.81 -4.43 7.86
C VAL A 344 -1.93 -4.79 6.67
N LEU A 345 -0.64 -4.99 6.91
CA LEU A 345 0.36 -5.31 5.89
C LEU A 345 0.54 -6.82 5.69
N ASN A 346 -0.58 -7.52 5.48
CA ASN A 346 -0.57 -8.93 5.04
C ASN A 346 -0.06 -9.04 3.59
N THR A 347 0.37 -10.23 3.16
CA THR A 347 0.86 -10.39 1.77
C THR A 347 -0.24 -10.26 0.71
N ASP A 348 -1.50 -10.54 1.06
CA ASP A 348 -2.67 -10.24 0.21
C ASP A 348 -2.97 -8.74 0.10
N ASN A 349 -2.35 -7.91 0.95
CA ASN A 349 -2.47 -6.45 0.93
C ASN A 349 -1.20 -5.75 0.44
N THR A 350 -0.25 -6.49 -0.14
CA THR A 350 0.98 -5.93 -0.74
C THR A 350 0.92 -6.05 -2.26
N SER A 351 0.83 -4.92 -2.96
CA SER A 351 0.70 -4.88 -4.43
C SER A 351 2.02 -5.22 -5.13
N ILE A 352 1.94 -5.95 -6.24
CA ILE A 352 3.12 -6.21 -7.07
C ILE A 352 3.66 -4.97 -7.81
N ILE A 353 2.85 -3.91 -7.97
CA ILE A 353 3.29 -2.63 -8.54
C ILE A 353 3.60 -1.58 -7.47
N GLY A 354 3.69 -1.97 -6.20
CA GLY A 354 3.99 -1.08 -5.07
C GLY A 354 2.93 -0.02 -4.77
N LEU A 355 1.65 -0.25 -5.05
CA LEU A 355 0.58 0.63 -4.59
C LEU A 355 0.23 0.37 -3.13
N SER A 356 -0.07 1.43 -2.38
CA SER A 356 -0.85 1.35 -1.14
C SER A 356 -2.24 0.82 -1.49
N LEU A 357 -2.74 -0.19 -0.76
CA LEU A 357 -4.04 -0.78 -1.01
C LEU A 357 -4.68 -1.35 0.27
N ASP A 358 -5.99 -1.61 0.16
CA ASP A 358 -6.89 -2.15 1.20
C ASP A 358 -6.86 -1.39 2.55
N TYR A 359 -7.56 -0.27 2.56
CA TYR A 359 -7.65 0.65 3.70
C TYR A 359 -8.66 0.17 4.73
N GLY A 360 -8.20 -0.56 5.73
CA GLY A 360 -8.97 -0.90 6.93
C GLY A 360 -8.66 0.06 8.08
N PRO A 361 -7.93 -0.40 9.12
CA PRO A 361 -7.52 0.42 10.26
C PRO A 361 -6.24 1.20 9.94
N PHE A 362 -6.26 2.07 8.93
CA PHE A 362 -5.13 2.97 8.66
C PHE A 362 -5.20 4.23 9.53
N ALA A 363 -4.07 4.92 9.68
CA ALA A 363 -4.02 6.27 10.24
C ALA A 363 -2.89 7.11 9.64
N PHE A 364 -3.04 8.43 9.70
CA PHE A 364 -1.92 9.35 9.68
C PHE A 364 -1.46 9.61 11.12
N MET A 365 -0.15 9.72 11.31
CA MET A 365 0.49 10.00 12.59
C MET A 365 0.03 11.37 13.10
N ASP A 366 -0.54 11.37 14.30
CA ASP A 366 -0.75 12.57 15.10
C ASP A 366 0.58 12.93 15.77
N ASN A 367 0.75 12.56 17.03
CA ASN A 367 2.01 12.74 17.72
C ASN A 367 3.00 11.69 17.21
N PHE A 368 4.27 12.06 17.07
CA PHE A 368 5.28 11.10 16.62
C PHE A 368 5.49 10.01 17.68
N ASP A 369 4.78 8.89 17.51
CA ASP A 369 4.95 7.67 18.28
C ASP A 369 5.34 6.55 17.33
N PRO A 370 6.60 6.14 17.34
CA PRO A 370 7.05 5.15 16.39
C PRO A 370 6.60 3.71 16.71
N GLN A 371 6.10 3.48 17.92
CA GLN A 371 5.52 2.21 18.34
C GLN A 371 4.04 2.11 18.01
N TYR A 372 3.40 3.22 17.63
CA TYR A 372 1.98 3.27 17.33
C TYR A 372 1.62 2.34 16.16
N THR A 373 0.53 1.60 16.34
CA THR A 373 -0.17 0.85 15.30
C THR A 373 -1.65 1.27 15.35
N PRO A 374 -2.26 1.62 14.21
CA PRO A 374 -3.68 1.98 14.18
C PRO A 374 -4.64 0.79 14.28
N ASN A 375 -4.11 -0.43 14.29
CA ASN A 375 -4.89 -1.65 14.33
C ASN A 375 -4.96 -2.22 15.75
N HIS A 376 -6.15 -2.17 16.36
CA HIS A 376 -6.40 -2.67 17.71
C HIS A 376 -6.22 -4.19 17.85
N ASP A 377 -6.30 -4.95 16.75
CA ASP A 377 -6.05 -6.39 16.73
C ASP A 377 -4.54 -6.73 16.63
N ASP A 378 -3.68 -5.74 16.41
CA ASP A 378 -2.23 -5.91 16.27
C ASP A 378 -1.50 -5.83 17.63
N HIS A 379 -1.87 -6.73 18.56
CA HIS A 379 -1.30 -6.76 19.91
C HIS A 379 0.23 -6.97 19.95
N LEU A 380 0.81 -7.53 18.89
CA LEU A 380 2.25 -7.74 18.76
C LEU A 380 2.98 -6.54 18.12
N LEU A 381 2.26 -5.46 17.82
CA LEU A 381 2.77 -4.25 17.15
C LEU A 381 3.50 -4.58 15.83
N ARG A 382 3.09 -5.66 15.16
CA ARG A 382 3.72 -6.18 13.94
C ARG A 382 3.70 -5.11 12.85
N TYR A 383 2.62 -4.37 12.73
CA TYR A 383 2.36 -3.35 11.71
C TYR A 383 2.50 -1.92 12.23
N SER A 384 3.15 -1.73 13.39
CA SER A 384 3.50 -0.40 13.91
C SER A 384 4.32 0.42 12.92
N TYR A 385 4.28 1.74 13.07
CA TYR A 385 5.00 2.70 12.23
C TYR A 385 6.46 2.29 11.97
N LYS A 386 7.23 1.98 13.01
CA LYS A 386 8.65 1.59 12.88
C LYS A 386 8.85 0.27 12.13
N ASN A 387 7.86 -0.62 12.16
CA ASN A 387 7.98 -1.98 11.62
C ASN A 387 7.56 -2.08 10.15
N GLN A 388 6.85 -1.10 9.58
CA GLN A 388 6.37 -1.15 8.19
C GLN A 388 7.48 -1.49 7.17
N PRO A 389 8.69 -0.86 7.20
CA PRO A 389 9.76 -1.21 6.27
C PRO A 389 10.22 -2.67 6.37
N SER A 390 10.34 -3.19 7.59
CA SER A 390 10.76 -4.58 7.84
C SER A 390 9.67 -5.59 7.45
N VAL A 391 8.40 -5.24 7.66
CA VAL A 391 7.27 -6.09 7.25
C VAL A 391 7.12 -6.13 5.73
N ILE A 392 7.26 -4.99 5.04
CA ILE A 392 7.23 -4.97 3.57
C ILE A 392 8.37 -5.81 3.01
N TRP A 393 9.58 -5.72 3.58
CA TRP A 393 10.67 -6.63 3.21
C TRP A 393 10.31 -8.09 3.46
N TRP A 394 9.72 -8.43 4.62
CA TRP A 394 9.28 -9.79 4.91
C TRP A 394 8.26 -10.31 3.88
N ASN A 395 7.31 -9.47 3.45
CA ASN A 395 6.34 -9.80 2.40
C ASN A 395 7.05 -10.02 1.05
N LEU A 396 8.03 -9.18 0.70
CA LEU A 396 8.84 -9.33 -0.51
C LEU A 396 9.67 -10.61 -0.50
N VAL A 397 10.17 -11.05 0.67
CA VAL A 397 10.83 -12.36 0.80
C VAL A 397 9.85 -13.51 0.50
N ARG A 398 8.57 -13.43 0.90
CA ARG A 398 7.55 -14.44 0.52
C ARG A 398 7.35 -14.48 -1.00
N LEU A 399 7.35 -13.32 -1.67
CA LEU A 399 7.33 -13.26 -3.13
C LEU A 399 8.60 -13.87 -3.74
N GLY A 400 9.78 -13.55 -3.20
CA GLY A 400 11.05 -14.13 -3.64
C GLY A 400 11.07 -15.65 -3.52
N GLU A 401 10.50 -16.21 -2.46
CA GLU A 401 10.30 -17.66 -2.31
C GLU A 401 9.29 -18.25 -3.30
N SER A 402 8.30 -17.46 -3.76
CA SER A 402 7.34 -17.87 -4.78
C SER A 402 7.93 -17.86 -6.18
N LEU A 403 8.86 -16.94 -6.45
CA LEU A 403 9.60 -16.83 -7.70
C LEU A 403 10.93 -17.60 -7.68
N GLY A 404 11.28 -18.23 -6.56
CA GLY A 404 12.61 -18.78 -6.30
C GLY A 404 13.08 -19.79 -7.33
N GLU A 405 12.19 -20.66 -7.83
CA GLU A 405 12.56 -21.57 -8.93
C GLU A 405 12.85 -20.83 -10.23
N LEU A 406 12.03 -19.84 -10.60
CA LEU A 406 12.20 -19.08 -11.84
C LEU A 406 13.49 -18.24 -11.80
N MET A 407 13.78 -17.60 -10.67
CA MET A 407 14.99 -16.81 -10.47
C MET A 407 16.23 -17.71 -10.37
N GLY A 408 16.16 -18.74 -9.53
CA GLY A 408 17.26 -19.66 -9.27
C GLY A 408 17.62 -20.53 -10.46
N ALA A 409 16.74 -20.69 -11.45
CA ALA A 409 17.07 -21.38 -12.69
C ALA A 409 18.19 -20.68 -13.48
N GLY A 410 18.43 -19.37 -13.26
CA GLY A 410 19.48 -18.64 -13.94
C GLY A 410 19.31 -18.68 -15.46
N ASP A 411 20.35 -19.11 -16.16
CA ASP A 411 20.40 -19.35 -17.60
C ASP A 411 19.51 -20.51 -18.08
N GLN A 412 19.24 -21.49 -17.22
CA GLN A 412 18.39 -22.67 -17.53
C GLN A 412 16.88 -22.39 -17.43
N VAL A 413 16.48 -21.12 -17.28
CA VAL A 413 15.08 -20.77 -17.00
C VAL A 413 14.11 -21.13 -18.12
N ASP A 414 14.60 -21.29 -19.35
CA ASP A 414 13.80 -21.71 -20.50
C ASP A 414 14.24 -23.07 -21.07
N ASP A 415 15.09 -23.80 -20.34
CA ASP A 415 15.44 -25.16 -20.72
C ASP A 415 14.19 -26.04 -20.74
N GLU A 416 14.03 -26.80 -21.81
CA GLU A 416 12.85 -27.64 -22.04
C GLU A 416 12.60 -28.57 -20.84
N VAL A 417 13.67 -29.14 -20.27
CA VAL A 417 13.59 -30.00 -19.09
C VAL A 417 13.07 -29.23 -17.86
N PHE A 418 13.58 -28.04 -17.59
CA PHE A 418 13.13 -27.22 -16.45
C PHE A 418 11.67 -26.77 -16.60
N VAL A 419 11.28 -26.43 -17.83
CA VAL A 419 9.91 -25.99 -18.14
C VAL A 419 8.93 -27.16 -18.02
N THR A 420 9.25 -28.33 -18.59
CA THR A 420 8.32 -29.46 -18.68
C THR A 420 8.35 -30.39 -17.48
N LYS A 421 9.54 -30.71 -16.95
CA LYS A 421 9.76 -31.69 -15.87
C LYS A 421 10.08 -31.03 -14.53
N GLY A 422 10.53 -29.79 -14.55
CA GLY A 422 10.87 -29.04 -13.35
C GLY A 422 12.29 -29.21 -12.86
N VAL A 423 12.48 -29.04 -11.56
CA VAL A 423 13.81 -29.05 -10.95
C VAL A 423 14.29 -30.49 -10.80
N THR A 424 15.45 -30.81 -11.37
CA THR A 424 16.12 -32.10 -11.16
C THR A 424 16.86 -32.09 -9.82
N GLU A 425 17.03 -33.26 -9.20
CA GLU A 425 17.69 -33.39 -7.89
C GLU A 425 19.08 -32.73 -7.87
N GLU A 426 19.88 -32.98 -8.90
CA GLU A 426 21.22 -32.41 -9.08
C GLU A 426 21.20 -30.88 -9.21
N PHE A 427 20.24 -30.33 -9.96
CA PHE A 427 20.13 -28.89 -10.18
C PHE A 427 19.57 -28.15 -8.97
N GLY A 428 18.74 -28.82 -8.17
CA GLY A 428 18.04 -28.21 -7.04
C GLY A 428 18.96 -27.48 -6.07
N LYS A 429 20.12 -28.06 -5.71
CA LYS A 429 21.05 -27.41 -4.77
C LYS A 429 21.59 -26.08 -5.32
N THR A 430 22.01 -26.07 -6.59
CA THR A 430 22.53 -24.88 -7.27
C THR A 430 21.45 -23.81 -7.41
N LEU A 431 20.25 -24.21 -7.83
CA LEU A 431 19.09 -23.33 -7.99
C LEU A 431 18.74 -22.63 -6.68
N VAL A 432 18.68 -23.37 -5.57
CA VAL A 432 18.33 -22.82 -4.25
C VAL A 432 19.38 -21.84 -3.78
N GLN A 433 20.66 -22.22 -3.85
CA GLN A 433 21.77 -21.35 -3.45
C GLN A 433 21.79 -20.05 -4.28
N ARG A 434 21.53 -20.14 -5.59
CA ARG A 434 21.42 -18.97 -6.47
C ARG A 434 20.24 -18.09 -6.05
N ALA A 435 19.05 -18.67 -5.88
CA ALA A 435 17.86 -17.92 -5.48
C ALA A 435 18.06 -17.17 -4.15
N GLU A 436 18.65 -17.83 -3.14
CA GLU A 436 18.95 -17.20 -1.84
C GLU A 436 19.94 -16.04 -1.97
N LYS A 437 21.03 -16.21 -2.74
CA LYS A 437 21.99 -15.14 -3.01
C LYS A 437 21.34 -13.96 -3.73
N LEU A 438 20.50 -14.22 -4.73
CA LEU A 438 19.78 -13.17 -5.47
C LEU A 438 18.82 -12.39 -4.58
N ILE A 439 18.05 -13.07 -3.71
CA ILE A 439 17.18 -12.43 -2.72
C ILE A 439 18.01 -11.60 -1.74
N GLY A 440 19.17 -12.11 -1.30
CA GLY A 440 20.11 -11.38 -0.44
C GLY A 440 20.66 -10.11 -1.09
N ASN A 441 21.12 -10.18 -2.34
CA ASN A 441 21.62 -9.01 -3.06
C ASN A 441 20.54 -7.93 -3.25
N ILE A 442 19.31 -8.36 -3.58
CA ILE A 442 18.17 -7.46 -3.75
C ILE A 442 17.69 -6.88 -2.40
N CYS A 443 18.01 -7.51 -1.26
CA CYS A 443 17.79 -6.93 0.07
C CYS A 443 18.61 -5.65 0.26
N GLU A 444 19.88 -5.67 -0.14
CA GLU A 444 20.74 -4.48 -0.03
C GLU A 444 20.23 -3.38 -0.97
N GLU A 445 19.78 -3.74 -2.17
CA GLU A 445 19.11 -2.80 -3.06
C GLU A 445 17.83 -2.20 -2.45
N TYR A 446 16.99 -3.02 -1.80
CA TYR A 446 15.79 -2.56 -1.10
C TYR A 446 16.13 -1.51 -0.04
N LYS A 447 17.15 -1.78 0.81
CA LYS A 447 17.61 -0.87 1.84
C LYS A 447 18.08 0.46 1.24
N THR A 448 18.93 0.42 0.22
CA THR A 448 19.45 1.62 -0.42
C THR A 448 18.34 2.43 -1.08
N VAL A 449 17.44 1.81 -1.86
CA VAL A 449 16.32 2.51 -2.52
C VAL A 449 15.38 3.13 -1.50
N PHE A 450 15.05 2.40 -0.44
CA PHE A 450 14.23 2.90 0.65
C PHE A 450 14.88 4.12 1.32
N MET A 451 16.16 4.02 1.70
CA MET A 451 16.88 5.10 2.38
C MET A 451 17.06 6.33 1.50
N ASN A 452 17.36 6.15 0.22
CA ASN A 452 17.51 7.25 -0.74
C ASN A 452 16.19 8.02 -0.90
N GLU A 453 15.07 7.31 -1.04
CA GLU A 453 13.75 7.92 -1.18
C GLU A 453 13.31 8.59 0.13
N TYR A 454 13.53 7.94 1.28
CA TYR A 454 13.24 8.52 2.60
C TYR A 454 14.06 9.81 2.82
N LYS A 455 15.38 9.76 2.61
CA LYS A 455 16.27 10.93 2.72
C LYS A 455 15.83 12.04 1.77
N ARG A 456 15.45 11.71 0.52
CA ARG A 456 14.97 12.68 -0.48
C ARG A 456 13.70 13.39 0.00
N LEU A 457 12.72 12.65 0.49
CA LEU A 457 11.45 13.20 0.98
C LEU A 457 11.67 14.04 2.24
N MET A 458 12.39 13.53 3.24
CA MET A 458 12.69 14.26 4.48
C MET A 458 13.47 15.54 4.21
N SER A 459 14.44 15.51 3.29
CA SER A 459 15.17 16.71 2.84
C SER A 459 14.22 17.77 2.29
N ALA A 460 13.30 17.38 1.40
CA ALA A 460 12.32 18.30 0.83
C ALA A 460 11.38 18.88 1.92
N ARG A 461 10.95 18.05 2.88
CA ARG A 461 10.12 18.49 4.02
C ARG A 461 10.85 19.47 4.94
N LEU A 462 12.17 19.34 5.08
CA LEU A 462 13.03 20.27 5.83
C LEU A 462 13.50 21.47 5.03
N GLY A 463 13.18 21.53 3.73
CA GLY A 463 13.58 22.63 2.85
C GLY A 463 15.00 22.53 2.31
N LEU A 464 15.65 21.37 2.35
CA LEU A 464 16.98 21.14 1.79
C LEU A 464 16.88 20.83 0.28
N LYS A 465 17.69 21.52 -0.53
CA LYS A 465 17.88 21.31 -1.97
C LYS A 465 18.94 20.24 -2.24
N THR A 466 20.00 20.22 -1.44
CA THR A 466 21.09 19.24 -1.53
C THR A 466 21.07 18.32 -0.32
N ARG A 467 21.71 17.15 -0.43
CA ARG A 467 21.81 16.16 0.65
C ARG A 467 23.26 16.02 1.07
N LYS A 468 23.51 16.00 2.38
CA LYS A 468 24.78 15.60 3.00
C LYS A 468 24.55 14.37 3.85
N GLU A 469 25.61 13.59 4.07
CA GLU A 469 25.49 12.39 4.92
C GLU A 469 25.20 12.77 6.39
N SER A 470 25.76 13.89 6.86
CA SER A 470 25.52 14.39 8.22
C SER A 470 24.06 14.81 8.47
N ASP A 471 23.29 15.16 7.43
CA ASP A 471 21.89 15.58 7.55
C ASP A 471 21.04 14.53 8.30
N PHE A 472 21.34 13.25 8.12
CA PHE A 472 20.57 12.17 8.74
C PHE A 472 20.75 12.13 10.26
N GLU A 473 21.99 12.24 10.74
CA GLU A 473 22.29 12.20 12.18
C GLU A 473 21.97 13.53 12.84
N GLU A 474 22.43 14.64 12.25
CA GLU A 474 22.38 15.97 12.87
C GLU A 474 20.99 16.62 12.79
N LEU A 475 20.21 16.34 11.75
CA LEU A 475 18.89 16.95 11.57
C LEU A 475 17.76 15.95 11.72
N PHE A 476 17.79 14.82 11.00
CA PHE A 476 16.61 13.95 10.92
C PHE A 476 16.43 13.17 12.22
N SER A 477 17.50 12.52 12.71
CA SER A 477 17.44 11.73 13.93
C SER A 477 17.14 12.61 15.16
N GLU A 478 17.82 13.74 15.30
CA GLU A 478 17.57 14.67 16.41
C GLU A 478 16.17 15.31 16.35
N LEU A 479 15.62 15.56 15.15
CA LEU A 479 14.24 15.97 14.99
C LEU A 479 13.29 14.91 15.54
N LEU A 480 13.39 13.67 15.04
CA LEU A 480 12.49 12.58 15.44
C LEU A 480 12.59 12.30 16.94
N ASP A 481 13.80 12.29 17.50
CA ASP A 481 14.04 12.16 18.95
C ASP A 481 13.36 13.31 19.73
N THR A 482 13.33 14.52 19.17
CA THR A 482 12.68 15.69 19.78
C THR A 482 11.16 15.60 19.70
N LEU A 483 10.60 15.16 18.55
CA LEU A 483 9.17 14.95 18.40
C LEU A 483 8.66 13.85 19.34
N GLU A 484 9.38 12.74 19.46
CA GLU A 484 9.06 11.63 20.37
C GLU A 484 9.12 12.10 21.83
N ALA A 485 10.22 12.74 22.23
CA ALA A 485 10.42 13.15 23.62
C ALA A 485 9.38 14.16 24.10
N LEU A 486 8.94 15.07 23.22
CA LEU A 486 8.00 16.16 23.55
C LEU A 486 6.54 15.84 23.16
N GLU A 487 6.28 14.63 22.64
CA GLU A 487 5.00 14.18 22.08
C GLU A 487 4.38 15.20 21.10
N LEU A 488 5.16 15.69 20.13
CA LEU A 488 4.69 16.72 19.19
C LEU A 488 4.04 16.12 17.95
N ASP A 489 3.09 16.87 17.37
CA ASP A 489 2.45 16.48 16.11
C ASP A 489 3.46 16.40 14.95
N PHE A 490 3.56 15.21 14.36
CA PHE A 490 4.54 14.87 13.35
C PHE A 490 4.44 15.78 12.13
N ASN A 491 3.23 15.99 11.61
CA ASN A 491 3.03 16.70 10.35
C ASN A 491 2.93 18.21 10.53
N HIS A 492 2.34 18.67 11.64
CA HIS A 492 2.28 20.10 11.96
C HIS A 492 3.68 20.67 12.19
N PHE A 493 4.61 19.91 12.79
CA PHE A 493 5.99 20.38 12.94
C PHE A 493 6.58 20.85 11.60
N PHE A 494 6.55 20.01 10.57
CA PHE A 494 7.07 20.39 9.25
C PHE A 494 6.26 21.52 8.61
N ARG A 495 4.93 21.54 8.79
CA ARG A 495 4.09 22.61 8.22
C ARG A 495 4.39 23.97 8.86
N HIS A 496 4.55 24.03 10.18
CA HIS A 496 4.93 25.25 10.90
C HIS A 496 6.34 25.70 10.55
N LEU A 497 7.29 24.77 10.48
CA LEU A 497 8.67 25.03 10.05
C LEU A 497 8.72 25.70 8.67
N SER A 498 7.80 25.33 7.77
CA SER A 498 7.69 25.90 6.41
C SER A 498 7.36 27.40 6.39
N GLY A 499 6.93 27.99 7.51
CA GLY A 499 6.59 29.41 7.63
C GLY A 499 7.64 30.25 8.37
N ILE A 500 8.66 29.65 8.96
CA ILE A 500 9.67 30.37 9.76
C ILE A 500 10.63 31.13 8.83
N SER A 501 10.95 32.37 9.18
CA SER A 501 12.03 33.14 8.55
C SER A 501 13.37 32.88 9.25
N LEU A 502 14.50 32.83 8.53
CA LEU A 502 15.83 32.63 9.14
C LEU A 502 16.25 33.81 10.03
N ALA A 503 15.68 34.99 9.80
CA ALA A 503 15.87 36.17 10.63
C ALA A 503 15.14 36.07 11.97
N ASP A 504 14.06 35.28 12.04
CA ASP A 504 13.26 35.08 13.26
C ASP A 504 13.86 34.03 14.20
N ILE A 505 15.01 33.44 13.82
CA ILE A 505 15.69 32.36 14.56
C ILE A 505 17.21 32.55 14.61
N GLU A 506 17.69 33.77 14.43
CA GLU A 506 19.12 34.10 14.41
C GLU A 506 19.76 33.94 15.79
N THR A 507 19.12 34.49 16.83
CA THR A 507 19.59 34.36 18.21
C THR A 507 18.92 33.21 18.95
N ASP A 508 19.53 32.78 20.06
CA ASP A 508 18.96 31.74 20.92
C ASP A 508 17.63 32.18 21.54
N GLU A 509 17.51 33.44 21.93
CA GLU A 509 16.28 34.02 22.48
C GLU A 509 15.14 34.00 21.46
N GLN A 510 15.43 34.34 20.20
CA GLN A 510 14.46 34.29 19.11
C GLN A 510 13.98 32.86 18.84
N ARG A 511 14.92 31.90 18.79
CA ARG A 511 14.60 30.47 18.64
C ARG A 511 13.75 29.93 19.78
N LYS A 512 14.07 30.29 21.02
CA LYS A 512 13.28 29.93 22.20
C LYS A 512 11.89 30.56 22.17
N ALA A 513 11.76 31.81 21.72
CA ALA A 513 10.50 32.52 21.63
C ALA A 513 9.55 31.84 20.62
N ILE A 514 10.04 31.49 19.42
CA ILE A 514 9.22 30.88 18.38
C ILE A 514 8.86 29.42 18.66
N ALA A 515 9.63 28.70 19.47
CA ALA A 515 9.46 27.25 19.70
C ALA A 515 8.03 26.83 20.10
N SER A 516 7.24 27.71 20.74
CA SER A 516 5.85 27.38 21.10
C SER A 516 4.90 27.17 19.93
N ILE A 517 5.24 27.58 18.70
CA ILE A 517 4.40 27.28 17.54
C ILE A 517 4.33 25.78 17.23
N PHE A 518 5.26 24.99 17.76
CA PHE A 518 5.32 23.55 17.59
C PHE A 518 4.56 22.77 18.67
N PHE A 519 4.15 23.45 19.75
CA PHE A 519 3.48 22.82 20.88
C PHE A 519 1.98 22.67 20.59
N HIS A 520 1.37 21.69 21.25
CA HIS A 520 -0.08 21.61 21.31
C HIS A 520 -0.64 22.80 22.10
N LYS A 521 -1.95 23.08 21.96
CA LYS A 521 -2.58 24.20 22.66
C LYS A 521 -2.49 24.10 24.18
N GLU A 522 -2.43 22.87 24.71
CA GLU A 522 -2.25 22.61 26.14
C GLU A 522 -0.78 22.55 26.59
N GLY A 523 0.19 22.74 25.69
CA GLY A 523 1.62 22.66 25.96
C GLY A 523 2.31 21.42 25.40
N VAL A 524 3.46 21.07 25.97
CA VAL A 524 4.26 19.90 25.58
C VAL A 524 3.87 18.67 26.40
N GLY A 525 4.01 17.50 25.78
CA GLY A 525 3.86 16.22 26.45
C GLY A 525 5.18 15.61 26.91
N GLY A 526 5.12 14.32 27.23
CA GLY A 526 6.27 13.54 27.69
C GLY A 526 6.63 13.74 29.17
N LEU A 527 7.00 12.65 29.82
CA LEU A 527 7.37 12.63 31.24
C LEU A 527 8.61 13.49 31.52
N GLY A 528 8.46 14.47 32.41
CA GLY A 528 9.57 15.27 32.94
C GLY A 528 9.99 16.46 32.08
N ASN A 529 9.33 16.72 30.96
CA ASN A 529 9.58 17.94 30.18
C ASN A 529 8.83 19.12 30.79
N THR A 530 9.48 20.29 30.79
CA THR A 530 8.84 21.57 31.02
C THR A 530 8.80 22.35 29.72
N GLU A 531 8.00 23.41 29.67
CA GLU A 531 8.00 24.27 28.49
C GLU A 531 9.39 24.88 28.25
N GLU A 532 10.12 25.23 29.31
CA GLU A 532 11.48 25.75 29.23
C GLU A 532 12.46 24.71 28.66
N SER A 533 12.41 23.45 29.13
CA SER A 533 13.29 22.40 28.60
C SER A 533 12.97 22.05 27.15
N ALA A 534 11.69 22.10 26.77
CA ALA A 534 11.24 21.90 25.40
C ALA A 534 11.70 23.03 24.47
N ARG A 535 11.54 24.29 24.88
CA ARG A 535 12.01 25.47 24.13
C ARG A 535 13.52 25.44 23.93
N GLU A 536 14.28 25.06 24.96
CA GLU A 536 15.73 24.87 24.87
C GLU A 536 16.11 23.80 23.84
N ARG A 537 15.43 22.65 23.86
CA ARG A 537 15.68 21.55 22.92
C ARG A 537 15.38 21.93 21.47
N ILE A 538 14.22 22.54 21.24
CA ILE A 538 13.84 23.03 19.91
C ILE A 538 14.81 24.13 19.45
N SER A 539 15.24 25.04 20.33
CA SER A 539 16.20 26.08 19.97
C SER A 539 17.51 25.51 19.44
N LYS A 540 18.05 24.48 20.11
CA LYS A 540 19.26 23.79 19.66
C LYS A 540 19.09 23.20 18.26
N TRP A 541 17.99 22.47 18.05
CA TRP A 541 17.72 21.88 16.74
C TRP A 541 17.52 22.93 15.64
N LEU A 542 16.79 24.01 15.92
CA LEU A 542 16.60 25.14 15.00
C LEU A 542 17.91 25.82 14.64
N SER A 543 18.90 25.85 15.55
CA SER A 543 20.24 26.38 15.26
C SER A 543 20.92 25.55 14.16
N SER A 544 20.98 24.23 14.34
CA SER A 544 21.58 23.32 13.35
C SER A 544 20.83 23.36 12.01
N TRP A 545 19.50 23.39 12.04
CA TRP A 545 18.67 23.52 10.84
C TRP A 545 18.93 24.84 10.11
N ARG A 546 19.00 25.96 10.84
CA ARG A 546 19.29 27.28 10.26
C ARG A 546 20.64 27.31 9.56
N GLU A 547 21.68 26.80 10.20
CA GLU A 547 23.03 26.74 9.62
C GLU A 547 23.03 25.95 8.31
N ARG A 548 22.40 24.77 8.32
CA ARG A 548 22.30 23.92 7.13
C ARG A 548 21.51 24.57 6.00
N ILE A 549 20.43 25.28 6.32
CA ILE A 549 19.62 26.01 5.34
C ILE A 549 20.38 27.21 4.79
N ALA A 550 21.08 27.97 5.65
CA ALA A 550 21.88 29.12 5.23
C ALA A 550 22.98 28.70 4.25
N GLU A 551 23.61 27.54 4.48
CA GLU A 551 24.56 26.95 3.55
C GLU A 551 23.91 26.60 2.20
N ASP A 552 22.78 25.89 2.21
CA ASP A 552 22.16 25.38 0.99
C ASP A 552 21.50 26.49 0.16
N TRP A 553 20.94 27.50 0.82
CA TRP A 553 20.18 28.59 0.23
C TRP A 553 20.94 29.92 0.14
N ALA A 554 22.26 29.94 0.40
CA ALA A 554 23.12 31.12 0.59
C ALA A 554 22.90 32.38 -0.29
N ALA A 555 22.23 32.26 -1.44
CA ALA A 555 21.94 33.35 -2.38
C ALA A 555 20.44 33.62 -2.63
N VAL A 556 19.53 33.05 -1.81
CA VAL A 556 18.09 33.00 -2.11
C VAL A 556 17.26 33.41 -0.90
N THR A 557 16.19 34.16 -1.18
CA THR A 557 15.26 34.66 -0.17
C THR A 557 14.39 33.56 0.44
N ASP A 558 13.91 33.82 1.66
CA ASP A 558 13.06 32.91 2.43
C ASP A 558 11.79 32.50 1.68
N GLU A 559 11.22 33.38 0.85
CA GLU A 559 9.98 33.09 0.13
C GLU A 559 10.11 31.87 -0.79
N LYS A 560 11.28 31.67 -1.42
CA LYS A 560 11.49 30.49 -2.29
C LYS A 560 11.59 29.22 -1.47
N ARG A 561 12.30 29.25 -0.33
CA ARG A 561 12.38 28.11 0.61
C ARG A 561 11.00 27.77 1.15
N GLN A 562 10.30 28.75 1.71
CA GLN A 562 8.98 28.59 2.31
C GLN A 562 7.98 28.02 1.28
N LYS A 563 7.99 28.51 0.03
CA LYS A 563 7.18 27.95 -1.06
C LYS A 563 7.52 26.49 -1.34
N ALA A 564 8.80 26.12 -1.40
CA ALA A 564 9.23 24.74 -1.63
C ALA A 564 8.81 23.82 -0.47
N MET A 565 8.99 24.25 0.77
CA MET A 565 8.59 23.49 1.96
C MET A 565 7.08 23.33 2.06
N LYS A 566 6.29 24.39 1.83
CA LYS A 566 4.82 24.32 1.80
C LYS A 566 4.29 23.36 0.72
N ALA A 567 5.01 23.20 -0.39
CA ALA A 567 4.66 22.24 -1.44
C ALA A 567 5.00 20.77 -1.08
N ALA A 568 5.85 20.54 -0.08
CA ALA A 568 6.20 19.22 0.45
C ALA A 568 5.50 18.89 1.77
N ASN A 569 4.99 19.88 2.50
CA ASN A 569 4.41 19.72 3.83
C ASN A 569 2.91 19.99 3.81
N PRO A 570 2.05 18.96 3.93
CA PRO A 570 0.61 19.13 3.84
C PRO A 570 0.10 19.96 5.02
N LYS A 571 -0.88 20.82 4.75
CA LYS A 571 -1.70 21.48 5.77
C LYS A 571 -2.89 20.62 6.18
N PHE A 572 -3.45 19.83 5.26
CA PHE A 572 -4.55 18.93 5.54
C PHE A 572 -4.15 17.46 5.35
N LEU A 573 -4.52 16.64 6.32
CA LEU A 573 -4.47 15.18 6.25
C LEU A 573 -5.80 14.64 6.79
N PRO A 574 -6.37 13.58 6.19
CA PRO A 574 -7.59 12.94 6.72
C PRO A 574 -7.25 12.09 7.94
N ARG A 575 -6.93 12.76 9.06
CA ARG A 575 -6.65 12.13 10.36
C ARG A 575 -7.87 11.34 10.84
N SER A 576 -7.65 10.35 11.70
CA SER A 576 -8.71 9.44 12.15
C SER A 576 -9.92 10.18 12.73
N TRP A 577 -9.70 11.20 13.57
CA TRP A 577 -10.78 11.98 14.17
C TRP A 577 -11.59 12.80 13.14
N VAL A 578 -10.93 13.32 12.10
CA VAL A 578 -11.60 14.02 11.00
C VAL A 578 -12.50 13.05 10.24
N LEU A 579 -11.98 11.86 9.93
CA LEU A 579 -12.75 10.82 9.26
C LEU A 579 -13.97 10.38 10.09
N ASP A 580 -13.81 10.22 11.40
CA ASP A 580 -14.91 9.84 12.31
C ASP A 580 -15.99 10.93 12.37
N GLU A 581 -15.61 12.21 12.40
CA GLU A 581 -16.57 13.31 12.31
C GLU A 581 -17.29 13.32 10.96
N VAL A 582 -16.57 13.12 9.85
CA VAL A 582 -17.15 13.04 8.52
C VAL A 582 -18.17 11.92 8.44
N ILE A 583 -17.82 10.73 8.95
CA ILE A 583 -18.73 9.59 9.04
C ILE A 583 -19.97 9.96 9.86
N GLN A 584 -19.81 10.54 11.04
CA GLN A 584 -20.94 10.92 11.90
C GLN A 584 -21.86 11.93 11.21
N ARG A 585 -21.30 12.91 10.50
CA ARG A 585 -22.08 13.93 9.79
C ARG A 585 -22.85 13.34 8.61
N VAL A 586 -22.23 12.44 7.86
CA VAL A 586 -22.89 11.75 6.74
C VAL A 586 -23.94 10.77 7.27
N GLU A 587 -23.60 9.87 8.18
CA GLU A 587 -24.48 8.80 8.66
C GLU A 587 -25.62 9.33 9.54
N ASN A 588 -25.32 10.20 10.52
CA ASN A 588 -26.28 10.56 11.58
C ASN A 588 -26.93 11.92 11.38
N LYS A 589 -26.23 12.88 10.73
CA LYS A 589 -26.74 14.25 10.55
C LYS A 589 -27.26 14.53 9.13
N GLY A 590 -27.13 13.58 8.20
CA GLY A 590 -27.58 13.73 6.81
C GLY A 590 -26.79 14.75 5.99
N ASP A 591 -25.65 15.24 6.47
CA ASP A 591 -24.81 16.19 5.74
C ASP A 591 -23.96 15.44 4.71
N ARG A 592 -24.52 15.23 3.51
CA ARG A 592 -23.78 14.61 2.40
C ARG A 592 -22.71 15.54 1.82
N LYS A 593 -22.96 16.86 1.84
CA LYS A 593 -22.12 17.89 1.21
C LYS A 593 -20.73 18.00 1.85
N ILE A 594 -20.54 17.50 3.07
CA ILE A 594 -19.21 17.42 3.67
C ILE A 594 -18.24 16.58 2.86
N LEU A 595 -18.71 15.55 2.16
CA LEU A 595 -17.85 14.70 1.33
C LEU A 595 -17.19 15.50 0.22
N ASP A 596 -17.91 16.44 -0.41
CA ASP A 596 -17.38 17.31 -1.45
C ASP A 596 -16.32 18.29 -0.90
N ARG A 597 -16.52 18.79 0.32
CA ARG A 597 -15.57 19.67 0.99
C ARG A 597 -14.29 18.93 1.39
N ILE A 598 -14.44 17.77 2.04
CA ILE A 598 -13.30 16.96 2.49
C ILE A 598 -12.51 16.38 1.33
N ILE A 599 -13.18 15.91 0.26
CA ILE A 599 -12.46 15.41 -0.91
C ILE A 599 -11.71 16.55 -1.61
N HIS A 600 -12.27 17.77 -1.63
CA HIS A 600 -11.57 18.93 -2.17
C HIS A 600 -10.31 19.26 -1.36
N MET A 601 -10.38 19.21 -0.02
CA MET A 601 -9.20 19.38 0.84
C MET A 601 -8.18 18.25 0.66
N ALA A 602 -8.64 16.99 0.62
CA ALA A 602 -7.80 15.81 0.42
C ALA A 602 -7.06 15.80 -0.92
N LEU A 603 -7.69 16.35 -1.97
CA LEU A 603 -7.08 16.49 -3.30
C LEU A 603 -6.06 17.63 -3.40
N ASN A 604 -6.10 18.59 -2.47
CA ASN A 604 -5.26 19.79 -2.44
C ASN A 604 -4.57 20.00 -1.08
N PRO A 605 -3.88 18.99 -0.51
CA PRO A 605 -3.49 18.99 0.90
C PRO A 605 -2.43 20.03 1.26
N PHE A 606 -1.74 20.61 0.28
CA PHE A 606 -0.63 21.56 0.48
C PHE A 606 -1.06 23.04 0.49
N GLN A 607 -2.31 23.34 0.11
CA GLN A 607 -2.84 24.71 0.08
C GLN A 607 -2.91 25.33 1.48
N ASP A 608 -2.83 26.66 1.54
CA ASP A 608 -3.01 27.40 2.78
C ASP A 608 -4.49 27.57 3.18
N GLY A 609 -5.44 27.31 2.28
CA GLY A 609 -6.89 27.34 2.49
C GLY A 609 -7.64 26.89 1.22
N TRP A 610 -8.94 26.66 1.32
CA TRP A 610 -9.74 26.05 0.23
C TRP A 610 -11.00 26.83 -0.17
N ASP A 611 -11.21 28.03 0.39
CA ASP A 611 -12.38 28.88 0.12
C ASP A 611 -13.73 28.17 0.38
N LEU A 612 -13.78 27.29 1.38
CA LEU A 612 -14.98 26.54 1.78
C LEU A 612 -15.62 27.18 3.03
N ASN A 613 -15.56 26.50 4.18
CA ASN A 613 -15.99 27.02 5.47
C ASN A 613 -14.74 27.18 6.34
N LYS A 614 -14.38 28.43 6.64
CA LYS A 614 -13.13 28.76 7.34
C LYS A 614 -13.02 28.10 8.72
N ASP A 615 -14.09 28.09 9.51
CA ASP A 615 -14.08 27.46 10.84
C ASP A 615 -13.88 25.95 10.74
N GLU A 616 -14.47 25.30 9.73
CA GLU A 616 -14.31 23.88 9.44
C GLU A 616 -12.88 23.56 8.96
N GLU A 617 -12.32 24.39 8.07
CA GLU A 617 -10.93 24.26 7.59
C GLU A 617 -9.93 24.44 8.74
N GLU A 618 -10.08 25.47 9.56
CA GLU A 618 -9.22 25.73 10.72
C GLU A 618 -9.32 24.61 11.77
N ARG A 619 -10.51 24.03 11.94
CA ARG A 619 -10.71 22.90 12.85
C ARG A 619 -10.05 21.64 12.33
N PHE A 620 -10.25 21.27 11.06
CA PHE A 620 -9.69 20.04 10.48
C PHE A 620 -8.19 20.09 10.23
N CYS A 621 -7.63 21.29 10.04
CA CYS A 621 -6.17 21.51 9.98
C CYS A 621 -5.57 21.90 11.33
N GLY A 622 -6.39 21.99 12.37
CA GLY A 622 -5.98 22.42 13.70
C GLY A 622 -5.43 21.28 14.53
N ASP A 623 -5.08 21.63 15.78
CA ASP A 623 -4.55 20.68 16.75
C ASP A 623 -5.53 19.52 17.01
N VAL A 624 -4.99 18.30 17.08
CA VAL A 624 -5.79 17.09 17.31
C VAL A 624 -6.33 17.13 18.74
N PRO A 625 -7.65 16.96 18.97
CA PRO A 625 -8.20 16.93 20.32
C PRO A 625 -7.50 15.85 21.15
N ARG A 626 -7.00 16.21 22.34
CA ARG A 626 -6.14 15.33 23.17
C ARG A 626 -6.69 13.91 23.35
N TYR A 627 -7.98 13.76 23.59
CA TYR A 627 -8.64 12.45 23.79
C TYR A 627 -8.81 11.61 22.51
N GLN A 628 -8.47 12.16 21.35
CA GLN A 628 -8.52 11.51 20.03
C GLN A 628 -7.14 11.29 19.42
N ARG A 629 -6.07 11.74 20.09
CA ARG A 629 -4.70 11.57 19.59
C ARG A 629 -4.34 10.10 19.55
N ALA A 630 -3.91 9.68 18.37
CA ALA A 630 -3.38 8.35 18.13
C ALA A 630 -1.99 8.19 18.78
N THR A 631 -1.95 7.77 20.05
CA THR A 631 -0.72 7.38 20.76
C THR A 631 -0.93 6.08 21.53
N MET A 632 0.12 5.26 21.65
CA MET A 632 0.06 4.08 22.52
C MET A 632 -0.18 4.48 23.99
N SER A 633 0.23 5.67 24.41
CA SER A 633 0.09 6.14 25.79
C SER A 633 -1.38 6.27 26.24
N HIS A 634 -2.29 6.70 25.36
CA HIS A 634 -3.71 6.85 25.71
C HIS A 634 -4.52 5.54 25.66
N GLU A 635 -4.16 4.59 24.80
CA GLU A 635 -4.73 3.23 24.84
C GLU A 635 -4.22 2.48 26.08
N LYS A 636 -2.91 2.59 26.39
CA LYS A 636 -2.32 2.03 27.60
C LYS A 636 -2.95 2.59 28.89
N GLU A 637 -3.37 3.85 28.92
CA GLU A 637 -4.03 4.44 30.10
C GLU A 637 -5.47 3.90 30.30
N LYS A 638 -6.15 3.47 29.23
CA LYS A 638 -7.41 2.72 29.32
C LYS A 638 -7.16 1.30 29.81
N ASP A 639 -6.14 0.62 29.29
CA ASP A 639 -5.85 -0.78 29.63
C ASP A 639 -5.27 -0.95 31.04
N LEU A 640 -4.40 -0.02 31.51
CA LEU A 640 -3.89 0.00 32.89
C LEU A 640 -4.98 0.20 33.94
N LYS A 641 -6.10 0.86 33.59
CA LYS A 641 -7.26 0.99 34.48
C LYS A 641 -8.07 -0.32 34.56
N THR A 642 -7.92 -1.21 33.59
CA THR A 642 -8.64 -2.50 33.52
C THR A 642 -7.81 -3.71 33.96
N ASP A 643 -6.48 -3.69 33.84
CA ASP A 643 -5.59 -4.77 34.31
C ASP A 643 -4.21 -4.25 34.79
N PRO A 644 -3.98 -4.18 36.12
CA PRO A 644 -2.71 -3.73 36.70
C PRO A 644 -1.51 -4.67 36.43
N SER A 645 -1.74 -5.93 36.04
CA SER A 645 -0.65 -6.91 35.84
C SER A 645 0.17 -6.67 34.56
N PHE A 646 -0.35 -5.84 33.65
CA PHE A 646 0.28 -5.46 32.39
C PHE A 646 1.51 -4.54 32.57
N ALA A 647 1.64 -3.88 33.73
CA ALA A 647 2.71 -2.92 34.01
C ALA A 647 4.11 -3.56 34.07
N GLN A 648 4.22 -4.84 34.43
CA GLN A 648 5.50 -5.49 34.68
C GLN A 648 6.19 -6.00 33.41
N SER A 649 5.44 -6.35 32.35
CA SER A 649 5.99 -6.69 31.03
C SER A 649 6.44 -5.46 30.22
N LEU A 650 5.92 -4.28 30.54
CA LEU A 650 6.23 -3.02 29.84
C LEU A 650 7.62 -2.47 30.20
N LEU A 651 8.08 -2.68 31.44
CA LEU A 651 9.40 -2.23 31.90
C LEU A 651 10.55 -2.99 31.21
N GLU A 652 10.35 -4.28 30.91
CA GLU A 652 11.37 -5.12 30.25
C GLU A 652 11.54 -4.84 28.74
N GLN A 653 10.56 -4.20 28.08
CA GLN A 653 10.64 -3.85 26.65
C GLN A 653 11.24 -2.47 26.36
N SER A 654 11.33 -1.59 27.37
CA SER A 654 11.76 -0.20 27.23
C SER A 654 13.28 0.00 27.11
N ALA A 655 14.09 -1.05 27.29
CA ALA A 655 15.56 -0.99 27.37
C ALA A 655 16.29 -1.25 26.03
N ILE A 656 15.68 -0.94 24.87
CA ILE A 656 16.26 -1.23 23.56
C ILE A 656 16.65 0.07 22.83
N THR A 657 17.92 0.14 22.44
CA THR A 657 18.63 1.19 21.69
C THR A 657 17.78 1.98 20.67
N LYS A 658 17.97 3.32 20.63
CA LYS A 658 17.32 4.30 19.74
C LYS A 658 17.08 3.77 18.31
N PRO A 659 15.84 3.40 17.93
CA PRO A 659 15.57 2.64 16.70
C PRO A 659 15.70 3.45 15.39
N TRP A 660 15.77 4.79 15.43
CA TRP A 660 15.89 5.64 14.22
C TRP A 660 17.32 5.73 13.70
N LYS A 661 18.32 5.55 14.58
CA LYS A 661 19.74 5.63 14.21
C LYS A 661 20.15 4.56 13.21
N THR A 662 19.37 3.48 13.15
CA THR A 662 19.49 2.45 12.12
C THR A 662 18.08 1.97 11.79
N ILE A 663 17.52 2.36 10.65
CA ILE A 663 16.34 1.67 10.10
C ILE A 663 16.80 0.24 9.80
N THR A 664 16.68 -0.61 10.80
CA THR A 664 17.20 -1.98 10.75
C THR A 664 16.16 -2.80 10.05
N ILE A 665 16.29 -2.89 8.72
CA ILE A 665 15.56 -3.87 7.93
C ILE A 665 16.13 -5.22 8.33
N CYS A 666 15.43 -5.90 9.24
CA CYS A 666 15.86 -7.19 9.77
C CYS A 666 16.08 -8.16 8.61
N SER A 667 17.26 -8.79 8.58
CA SER A 667 17.44 -9.97 7.72
C SER A 667 16.41 -11.05 8.11
N PRO A 668 15.99 -11.91 7.18
CA PRO A 668 15.05 -13.00 7.47
C PRO A 668 15.46 -13.87 8.67
N GLU A 669 16.77 -13.98 8.94
CA GLU A 669 17.34 -14.74 10.06
C GLU A 669 17.16 -14.05 11.42
N HIS A 670 17.22 -12.71 11.48
CA HIS A 670 17.01 -11.97 12.72
C HIS A 670 15.54 -11.94 13.14
N TYR A 671 14.61 -11.90 12.18
CA TYR A 671 13.18 -11.92 12.49
C TYR A 671 12.72 -13.25 13.09
N LYS A 672 13.31 -14.38 12.70
CA LYS A 672 13.05 -15.69 13.31
C LYS A 672 13.38 -15.75 14.81
N ARG A 673 14.31 -14.90 15.30
CA ARG A 673 14.66 -14.81 16.73
C ARG A 673 13.87 -13.74 17.48
N ALA A 674 13.56 -12.61 16.83
CA ALA A 674 12.91 -11.47 17.48
C ALA A 674 11.39 -11.64 17.66
N SER A 675 10.72 -12.49 16.88
CA SER A 675 9.25 -12.58 16.89
C SER A 675 8.64 -13.46 17.99
N GLY A 676 9.40 -13.96 18.97
CA GLY A 676 8.86 -14.77 20.08
C GLY A 676 8.20 -16.12 19.68
N TYR A 677 8.15 -16.44 18.39
CA TYR A 677 7.64 -17.71 17.85
C TYR A 677 8.70 -18.81 17.93
N THR A 678 9.12 -19.15 19.16
CA THR A 678 9.98 -20.30 19.44
C THR A 678 9.31 -21.26 20.40
N LYS A 679 8.38 -22.06 19.87
CA LYS A 679 8.00 -23.43 20.30
C LYS A 679 7.05 -23.98 19.21
N ASN A 680 7.49 -25.02 18.50
CA ASN A 680 6.84 -25.74 17.36
C ASN A 680 7.03 -25.28 15.90
N THR A 681 7.71 -24.17 15.60
CA THR A 681 8.02 -23.77 14.20
C THR A 681 9.37 -24.30 13.67
N SER A 682 10.16 -24.98 14.50
CA SER A 682 11.48 -25.53 14.13
C SER A 682 11.44 -26.77 13.21
N LYS A 683 10.26 -27.31 12.90
CA LYS A 683 10.07 -28.33 11.84
C LYS A 683 9.48 -27.77 10.53
N ALA A 684 8.96 -26.54 10.51
CA ALA A 684 8.34 -25.92 9.33
C ALA A 684 9.28 -24.97 8.56
N CYS A 685 10.47 -24.71 9.09
CA CYS A 685 11.55 -23.93 8.45
C CYS A 685 12.70 -24.79 7.91
N LYS A 686 12.46 -26.08 7.67
CA LYS A 686 13.21 -26.81 6.64
C LYS A 686 12.53 -26.47 5.32
N MET A 687 13.17 -25.67 4.48
CA MET A 687 12.69 -25.41 3.12
C MET A 687 12.38 -26.76 2.45
N PRO A 688 11.11 -27.12 2.18
CA PRO A 688 10.83 -28.27 1.35
C PRO A 688 10.81 -27.76 -0.08
N TRP A 689 11.99 -27.50 -0.63
CA TRP A 689 12.16 -27.65 -2.07
C TRP A 689 11.81 -29.13 -2.35
N TYR A 690 10.96 -29.38 -3.35
CA TYR A 690 10.24 -30.64 -3.65
C TYR A 690 8.87 -30.88 -2.96
N PRO A 691 7.79 -30.20 -3.39
CA PRO A 691 6.42 -30.68 -3.17
C PRO A 691 6.05 -31.84 -4.10
N HIS A 692 6.68 -31.97 -5.27
CA HIS A 692 6.20 -32.85 -6.35
C HIS A 692 6.28 -34.35 -6.07
N LEU A 693 7.14 -34.80 -5.14
CA LEU A 693 7.20 -36.21 -4.74
C LEU A 693 6.29 -36.57 -3.55
N ARG A 694 5.79 -35.58 -2.80
CA ARG A 694 4.88 -35.83 -1.64
C ARG A 694 3.43 -35.41 -1.89
N ALA A 695 3.19 -34.52 -2.85
CA ALA A 695 1.84 -34.08 -3.22
C ALA A 695 1.06 -35.18 -3.94
N GLU A 696 1.71 -35.99 -4.79
CA GLU A 696 1.06 -37.15 -5.42
C GLU A 696 0.71 -38.24 -4.40
N GLU A 697 1.58 -38.53 -3.43
CA GLU A 697 1.25 -39.48 -2.34
C GLU A 697 0.15 -38.97 -1.41
N ARG A 698 0.04 -37.65 -1.20
CA ARG A 698 -0.99 -37.06 -0.32
C ARG A 698 -2.35 -36.93 -1.01
N ILE A 699 -2.37 -36.58 -2.30
CA ILE A 699 -3.58 -36.56 -3.11
C ILE A 699 -4.10 -37.99 -3.30
N LEU A 700 -3.23 -38.99 -3.52
CA LEU A 700 -3.61 -40.41 -3.59
C LEU A 700 -4.11 -40.96 -2.24
N ARG A 701 -3.53 -40.54 -1.11
CA ARG A 701 -4.00 -40.96 0.23
C ARG A 701 -5.30 -40.27 0.65
N GLU A 702 -5.50 -39.00 0.30
CA GLU A 702 -6.74 -38.26 0.60
C GLU A 702 -7.87 -38.68 -0.35
N SER A 703 -7.58 -39.03 -1.61
CA SER A 703 -8.56 -39.64 -2.53
C SER A 703 -8.87 -41.10 -2.17
N ALA A 704 -7.91 -41.87 -1.67
CA ALA A 704 -8.14 -43.23 -1.17
C ALA A 704 -8.91 -43.24 0.16
N ALA A 705 -8.68 -42.27 1.05
CA ALA A 705 -9.44 -42.10 2.29
C ALA A 705 -10.88 -41.62 2.03
N ALA A 706 -11.08 -40.73 1.04
CA ALA A 706 -12.41 -40.31 0.60
C ALA A 706 -13.18 -41.44 -0.13
N ALA A 707 -12.49 -42.28 -0.91
CA ALA A 707 -13.07 -43.47 -1.55
C ALA A 707 -13.41 -44.59 -0.53
N ALA A 708 -12.57 -44.80 0.49
CA ALA A 708 -12.83 -45.75 1.57
C ALA A 708 -13.96 -45.30 2.51
N ALA A 709 -14.10 -43.99 2.77
CA ALA A 709 -15.21 -43.44 3.54
C ALA A 709 -16.56 -43.48 2.78
N ALA A 710 -16.53 -43.45 1.44
CA ALA A 710 -17.71 -43.61 0.59
C ALA A 710 -18.11 -45.08 0.35
N GLN A 711 -17.21 -46.05 0.61
CA GLN A 711 -17.51 -47.50 0.57
C GLN A 711 -17.96 -48.07 1.92
N CYS A 712 -17.60 -47.45 3.05
CA CYS A 712 -18.09 -47.84 4.38
C CYS A 712 -19.50 -47.34 4.74
N THR A 713 -20.19 -46.65 3.83
CA THR A 713 -21.57 -46.15 4.03
C THR A 713 -22.61 -46.85 3.14
N ARG A 714 -22.28 -48.01 2.56
CA ARG A 714 -23.18 -48.83 1.72
C ARG A 714 -23.32 -50.31 2.14
N HIS A 715 -22.87 -50.68 3.34
CA HIS A 715 -23.08 -52.02 3.90
C HIS A 715 -23.62 -51.88 5.33
N ASN A 716 -24.94 -51.73 5.43
CA ASN A 716 -25.74 -51.84 6.67
C ASN A 716 -27.21 -52.06 6.26
N GLU A 717 -27.45 -53.01 5.36
CA GLU A 717 -28.74 -53.60 5.00
C GLU A 717 -28.39 -55.04 4.58
N GLU A 718 -29.03 -56.06 5.18
CA GLU A 718 -28.74 -57.52 5.08
C GLU A 718 -27.76 -58.11 6.13
N ASP A 719 -28.18 -58.16 7.40
CA ASP A 719 -28.29 -59.37 8.27
C ASP A 719 -28.81 -58.98 9.68
#